data_AF-A0A3D0CZP8-F1
#
_entry.id   AF-A0A3D0CZP8-F1
#
_cell.length_a   1.000
_cell.length_b   1.000
_cell.length_c   1.000
_cell.angle_alpha   90.00
_cell.angle_beta   90.00
_cell.angle_gamma   90.00
#
_symmetry.space_group_name_H-M   'P 1'
#
loop_
_entity.id
_entity.type
_entity.pdbx_description
1 polymer ?
#
loop_
_entity_poly.entity_id
_entity_poly.type
_entity_poly.pdbx_seq_one_letter_code
_entity_poly.pdbx_strand_id
1 'polypeptide(L)'
;MIQAISRLFESGVRLASMSTRWHRWFSILFVGLLSIGAGLTNSVSAQAPPPLSQPAINAQTGTPGVRLVRSDVEGIVLELTVPAVRFERVTRDGQTYDRPVLTGYERIAQPGHPELPQHTVLFGVPPNARIELDLLADSVQELFGRYRLAPAPPLTAGPDLRPDDPLASLTGGRMSAAALLDPGSVLDDGAFSRSSDLYPLAPVQILSSGSIRDQRYVQLRLSPLQYLPATGQLRLHQRLTIQLRFVYDGPAPAIAPQPRADGPFEAVLRQTLLNYDIAQGWRREAPAAPLAVDAPPNPAASQASWKIVTGAAGLYRLTYGELQAVGVPVTSLDPRTLKVYHDGAEVPIRLLGEQDGRFDSGDLVLFYGAPHHTRYTDTNVYWLSLGSGTGRRMATRSAAPVGELPTPDTFRSTLRLEDDRLYFAGYPRTGGGDRWYWEVLNPPNYATATVTATLSAVATTETGCRLRSTLFGLSSNPSITPDHHVRLVLNGTRVDDARWDGQTERVGEVAFGCSLLTMGRNVIRLDSPQDTGASSDVALVNWFELEYPRPFVADGDRLAFRYDQAGDWEYHIDGFTGSDLEVYDVTDPEAPLLLTNPVVEAGAAFRLRFRDSVAAPTAYLVQRSTQRLAPQALIRDTPSSWRSPDHGADYIVITHADFRSAIQPLVDHRAARGLRTVVVDVQDIYDEFSAGHFDAGAIHDFLEYAYFNWQRPAPSYVLLVGDGHYDFKDARGTGEPVFIPPYLWPVDPFIGETASDNRYVTVAGDDLVPDLAIGRLPVQTAAQATALVNKILAYEREPTTQDWNRHLVFVADNSYSPSNRLDSAGDFWALSDDVALNHVPPPYVAQRIYYDPSPRYAGESYKYTTVDSTRAAIVAAINSGALVVNYIGHAAPQFWAGENLLRFQEGDALRNTHFPVMLPMTCYEGSFQIPAWQSLAEYLLLQDGRGAVASFSADGLGVATGHDYLDRGFLDGLFQERLRRLGLVAVRAKLNLYINSGGTSLDLLDTYNLLGDPALELAMPKLVYDFDANGQVDVGDIQIIAGRWHQAAEPPYDVDGDGWVSVVDITEVAAHFGQWEPGD
;
A
#
# COMPACT_ATOMS: atom_id res chain seq x y z
N MET A 1 -40.46 -74.49 1.15
CA MET A 1 -41.56 -73.56 1.48
C MET A 1 -41.45 -72.33 0.55
N ILE A 2 -41.49 -72.33 -0.80
CA ILE A 2 -42.35 -73.03 -1.79
C ILE A 2 -43.14 -74.19 -1.18
N GLN A 3 -44.47 -74.02 -1.22
CA GLN A 3 -45.51 -74.68 -0.41
C GLN A 3 -45.35 -74.33 1.08
N ALA A 4 -46.08 -73.40 1.66
CA ALA A 4 -47.53 -73.33 1.57
C ALA A 4 -48.04 -71.93 1.93
N ILE A 5 -48.83 -71.38 1.00
CA ILE A 5 -50.08 -70.65 1.28
C ILE A 5 -49.83 -69.22 1.78
N SER A 6 -49.67 -68.22 0.90
CA SER A 6 -50.65 -67.74 -0.08
C SER A 6 -52.06 -67.61 0.50
N ARG A 7 -52.46 -66.35 0.72
CA ARG A 7 -53.83 -65.85 0.60
C ARG A 7 -54.82 -66.26 1.70
N LEU A 8 -55.18 -65.28 2.52
CA LEU A 8 -56.57 -64.84 2.68
C LEU A 8 -56.50 -63.33 2.98
N PHE A 9 -56.77 -62.50 1.98
CA PHE A 9 -58.04 -61.77 1.83
C PHE A 9 -58.26 -60.81 3.02
N GLU A 10 -58.00 -59.52 2.85
CA GLU A 10 -59.04 -58.55 2.45
C GLU A 10 -60.27 -58.58 3.36
N SER A 11 -60.28 -57.67 4.33
CA SER A 11 -61.45 -56.87 4.75
C SER A 11 -60.88 -55.82 5.71
N GLY A 12 -60.91 -54.52 5.44
CA GLY A 12 -62.05 -53.76 4.93
C GLY A 12 -62.97 -53.48 6.12
N VAL A 13 -63.20 -52.19 6.40
CA VAL A 13 -64.09 -51.63 7.46
C VAL A 13 -63.36 -51.49 8.80
N ARG A 14 -63.37 -50.38 9.56
CA ARG A 14 -63.72 -48.94 9.47
C ARG A 14 -63.79 -48.50 10.94
N LEU A 15 -63.30 -47.29 11.23
CA LEU A 15 -63.87 -46.30 12.15
C LEU A 15 -64.57 -46.77 13.45
N ALA A 16 -64.01 -46.32 14.56
CA ALA A 16 -64.67 -45.61 15.68
C ALA A 16 -63.78 -45.81 16.92
N SER A 17 -63.58 -44.87 17.84
CA SER A 17 -64.02 -43.50 18.00
C SER A 17 -63.45 -43.07 19.35
N MET A 18 -63.06 -41.80 19.44
CA MET A 18 -63.29 -40.92 20.58
C MET A 18 -62.70 -41.26 21.96
N SER A 19 -61.90 -40.28 22.41
CA SER A 19 -61.92 -39.71 23.77
C SER A 19 -61.35 -40.61 24.89
N THR A 20 -60.62 -40.13 25.89
CA THR A 20 -60.67 -38.80 26.49
C THR A 20 -59.36 -38.54 27.25
N ARG A 21 -59.10 -37.25 27.38
CA ARG A 21 -58.07 -36.53 28.13
C ARG A 21 -57.87 -36.97 29.60
N TRP A 22 -56.76 -36.44 30.12
CA TRP A 22 -56.38 -36.11 31.52
C TRP A 22 -55.29 -37.01 32.10
N HIS A 23 -54.04 -36.50 32.25
CA HIS A 23 -53.56 -35.73 33.42
C HIS A 23 -53.60 -36.62 34.69
N ARG A 24 -52.57 -36.78 35.53
CA ARG A 24 -51.46 -35.91 35.92
C ARG A 24 -50.74 -36.63 37.11
N TRP A 25 -49.42 -36.41 37.24
CA TRP A 25 -48.61 -36.37 38.50
C TRP A 25 -47.91 -37.68 38.94
N PHE A 26 -46.56 -37.73 38.90
CA PHE A 26 -45.58 -37.29 39.93
C PHE A 26 -45.77 -38.10 41.24
N SER A 27 -44.80 -38.85 41.77
CA SER A 27 -43.53 -38.35 42.34
C SER A 27 -42.82 -39.43 43.19
N ILE A 28 -41.47 -39.37 43.27
CA ILE A 28 -40.60 -39.51 44.48
C ILE A 28 -40.48 -40.92 45.12
N LEU A 29 -39.39 -41.44 45.71
CA LEU A 29 -37.92 -41.27 45.80
C LEU A 29 -37.47 -42.21 46.98
N PHE A 30 -36.16 -42.52 47.10
CA PHE A 30 -35.40 -42.97 48.31
C PHE A 30 -35.05 -44.46 48.58
N VAL A 31 -33.77 -44.78 48.31
CA VAL A 31 -32.64 -45.22 49.22
C VAL A 31 -32.46 -46.66 49.77
N GLY A 32 -31.22 -47.16 49.53
CA GLY A 32 -30.29 -47.81 50.50
C GLY A 32 -30.05 -49.32 50.32
N LEU A 33 -28.89 -49.96 50.55
CA LEU A 33 -27.46 -49.66 50.82
C LEU A 33 -26.71 -51.04 50.94
N LEU A 34 -25.43 -51.15 50.48
CA LEU A 34 -24.34 -52.09 50.89
C LEU A 34 -24.50 -53.64 50.67
N SER A 35 -23.53 -54.49 50.27
CA SER A 35 -22.05 -54.52 50.45
C SER A 35 -21.33 -55.61 49.60
N ILE A 36 -20.10 -55.31 49.15
CA ILE A 36 -18.83 -56.11 49.05
C ILE A 36 -18.67 -57.30 48.05
N GLY A 37 -17.63 -57.19 47.18
CA GLY A 37 -16.92 -58.30 46.54
C GLY A 37 -16.02 -57.86 45.36
N ALA A 38 -14.69 -57.99 45.50
CA ALA A 38 -13.67 -57.41 44.62
C ALA A 38 -13.38 -58.19 43.31
N GLY A 39 -12.98 -57.47 42.26
CA GLY A 39 -11.86 -57.86 41.38
C GLY A 39 -12.15 -58.43 39.98
N LEU A 40 -11.82 -57.60 38.97
CA LEU A 40 -11.28 -57.90 37.64
C LEU A 40 -12.22 -58.16 36.44
N THR A 41 -12.03 -57.26 35.45
CA THR A 41 -11.97 -57.41 33.97
C THR A 41 -12.98 -56.61 33.15
N ASN A 42 -12.41 -55.99 32.10
CA ASN A 42 -12.94 -54.97 31.20
C ASN A 42 -14.13 -55.43 30.35
N SER A 43 -15.09 -54.52 30.13
CA SER A 43 -15.65 -54.20 28.80
C SER A 43 -16.65 -53.05 28.91
N VAL A 44 -16.29 -51.90 28.33
CA VAL A 44 -17.19 -50.75 28.13
C VAL A 44 -17.75 -50.86 26.72
N SER A 45 -19.07 -51.07 26.59
CA SER A 45 -19.80 -50.79 25.35
C SER A 45 -20.47 -49.42 25.49
N ALA A 46 -19.99 -48.45 24.73
CA ALA A 46 -20.56 -47.11 24.62
C ALA A 46 -21.90 -47.15 23.88
N GLN A 47 -22.91 -46.47 24.42
CA GLN A 47 -24.21 -46.23 23.80
C GLN A 47 -24.19 -44.80 23.22
N ALA A 48 -24.51 -44.66 21.94
CA ALA A 48 -24.39 -43.43 21.16
C ALA A 48 -25.38 -42.33 21.61
N PRO A 49 -24.97 -41.05 21.65
CA PRO A 49 -25.89 -39.92 21.82
C PRO A 49 -26.65 -39.62 20.50
N PRO A 50 -27.84 -38.99 20.58
CA PRO A 50 -28.74 -38.78 19.45
C PRO A 50 -28.19 -37.70 18.48
N PRO A 51 -28.63 -37.71 17.20
CA PRO A 51 -28.12 -36.77 16.20
C PRO A 51 -28.62 -35.35 16.50
N LEU A 52 -27.66 -34.43 16.69
CA LEU A 52 -27.91 -33.01 16.62
C LEU A 52 -28.23 -32.65 15.17
N SER A 53 -29.41 -32.09 14.93
CA SER A 53 -29.82 -31.54 13.64
C SER A 53 -28.84 -30.45 13.21
N GLN A 54 -28.10 -30.72 12.12
CA GLN A 54 -27.22 -29.75 11.46
C GLN A 54 -28.06 -28.61 10.85
N PRO A 55 -27.65 -27.34 10.98
CA PRO A 55 -28.22 -26.26 10.17
C PRO A 55 -27.93 -26.53 8.68
N ALA A 56 -28.90 -26.24 7.80
CA ALA A 56 -28.73 -26.38 6.37
C ALA A 56 -27.61 -25.45 5.88
N ILE A 57 -26.60 -26.04 5.24
CA ILE A 57 -25.47 -25.34 4.61
C ILE A 57 -25.98 -24.67 3.34
N ASN A 58 -25.90 -23.34 3.25
CA ASN A 58 -26.19 -22.62 2.01
C ASN A 58 -25.11 -22.97 0.97
N ALA A 59 -25.48 -23.77 -0.03
CA ALA A 59 -24.66 -24.04 -1.20
C ALA A 59 -24.76 -22.88 -2.20
N GLN A 60 -24.11 -21.75 -1.91
CA GLN A 60 -23.97 -20.66 -2.86
C GLN A 60 -22.59 -20.00 -2.76
N THR A 61 -21.56 -20.67 -3.28
CA THR A 61 -20.40 -20.02 -3.91
C THR A 61 -19.81 -20.97 -4.98
N GLY A 62 -20.33 -20.79 -6.19
CA GLY A 62 -19.84 -21.03 -7.56
C GLY A 62 -18.59 -21.85 -7.95
N THR A 63 -17.90 -22.60 -7.10
CA THR A 63 -16.72 -23.38 -7.56
C THR A 63 -17.16 -24.70 -8.21
N PRO A 64 -16.94 -24.91 -9.53
CA PRO A 64 -17.39 -26.14 -10.19
C PRO A 64 -16.72 -27.37 -9.58
N GLY A 65 -17.54 -28.24 -9.01
CA GLY A 65 -17.10 -29.54 -8.50
C GLY A 65 -16.52 -29.52 -7.08
N VAL A 66 -16.41 -28.38 -6.40
CA VAL A 66 -16.01 -28.33 -4.98
C VAL A 66 -17.24 -28.40 -4.08
N ARG A 67 -17.23 -29.31 -3.11
CA ARG A 67 -18.27 -29.47 -2.10
C ARG A 67 -17.66 -29.46 -0.71
N LEU A 68 -18.06 -28.49 0.12
CA LEU A 68 -17.75 -28.49 1.55
C LEU A 68 -18.50 -29.64 2.23
N VAL A 69 -17.78 -30.56 2.86
CA VAL A 69 -18.35 -31.72 3.57
C VAL A 69 -18.48 -31.44 5.05
N ARG A 70 -17.47 -30.80 5.64
CA ARG A 70 -17.41 -30.47 7.07
C ARG A 70 -16.59 -29.21 7.28
N SER A 71 -17.00 -28.37 8.22
CA SER A 71 -16.23 -27.23 8.73
C SER A 71 -16.56 -27.06 10.21
N ASP A 72 -15.62 -27.39 11.10
CA ASP A 72 -15.77 -27.29 12.54
C ASP A 72 -14.40 -27.04 13.22
N VAL A 73 -14.36 -27.06 14.55
CA VAL A 73 -13.15 -26.77 15.34
C VAL A 73 -12.01 -27.77 15.13
N GLU A 74 -12.28 -28.96 14.59
CA GLU A 74 -11.25 -29.97 14.30
C GLU A 74 -10.63 -29.80 12.91
N GLY A 75 -11.37 -29.17 11.99
CA GLY A 75 -10.87 -28.87 10.65
C GLY A 75 -11.96 -28.74 9.59
N ILE A 76 -11.50 -28.63 8.34
CA ILE A 76 -12.32 -28.53 7.14
C ILE A 76 -12.12 -29.78 6.30
N VAL A 77 -13.21 -30.37 5.81
CA VAL A 77 -13.18 -31.46 4.83
C VAL A 77 -13.95 -31.03 3.60
N LEU A 78 -13.32 -31.13 2.44
CA LEU A 78 -13.96 -30.87 1.15
C LEU A 78 -13.76 -32.03 0.18
N GLU A 79 -14.70 -32.17 -0.75
CA GLU A 79 -14.58 -33.04 -1.90
C GLU A 79 -14.44 -32.22 -3.16
N LEU A 80 -13.47 -32.54 -4.00
CA LEU A 80 -13.37 -32.04 -5.37
C LEU A 80 -13.76 -33.13 -6.35
N THR A 81 -14.71 -32.85 -7.23
CA THR A 81 -15.07 -33.67 -8.40
C THR A 81 -14.72 -32.90 -9.65
N VAL A 82 -13.73 -33.37 -10.40
CA VAL A 82 -13.18 -32.58 -11.50
C VAL A 82 -14.09 -32.66 -12.74
N PRO A 83 -14.43 -31.51 -13.36
CA PRO A 83 -15.17 -31.49 -14.62
C PRO A 83 -14.45 -32.23 -15.76
N ALA A 84 -15.16 -32.47 -16.86
CA ALA A 84 -14.53 -33.08 -18.04
C ALA A 84 -13.45 -32.16 -18.64
N VAL A 85 -12.22 -32.67 -18.74
CA VAL A 85 -11.10 -31.98 -19.39
C VAL A 85 -11.35 -31.90 -20.89
N ARG A 86 -11.26 -30.70 -21.46
CA ARG A 86 -11.23 -30.46 -22.91
C ARG A 86 -9.82 -30.08 -23.32
N PHE A 87 -9.47 -30.32 -24.58
CA PHE A 87 -8.19 -29.92 -25.13
C PHE A 87 -8.40 -28.99 -26.32
N GLU A 88 -7.75 -27.85 -26.27
CA GLU A 88 -7.66 -26.91 -27.37
C GLU A 88 -6.27 -26.99 -28.01
N ARG A 89 -6.17 -26.55 -29.26
CA ARG A 89 -4.90 -26.41 -29.97
C ARG A 89 -4.55 -24.94 -30.03
N VAL A 90 -3.37 -24.59 -29.53
CA VAL A 90 -2.84 -23.23 -29.61
C VAL A 90 -1.54 -23.23 -30.39
N THR A 91 -1.37 -22.23 -31.26
CA THR A 91 -0.13 -22.05 -32.02
C THR A 91 0.62 -20.84 -31.49
N ARG A 92 1.85 -21.04 -31.01
CA ARG A 92 2.78 -19.98 -30.58
C ARG A 92 4.10 -20.17 -31.33
N ASP A 93 4.62 -19.10 -31.92
CA ASP A 93 5.88 -19.09 -32.70
C ASP A 93 5.97 -20.21 -33.76
N GLY A 94 4.86 -20.47 -34.45
CA GLY A 94 4.76 -21.52 -35.48
C GLY A 94 4.74 -22.96 -34.93
N GLN A 95 4.73 -23.14 -33.61
CA GLN A 95 4.61 -24.44 -32.96
C GLN A 95 3.22 -24.64 -32.37
N THR A 96 2.68 -25.84 -32.51
CA THR A 96 1.35 -26.19 -31.96
C THR A 96 1.49 -26.91 -30.63
N TYR A 97 0.71 -26.47 -29.66
CA TYR A 97 0.64 -27.00 -28.30
C TYR A 97 -0.78 -27.50 -27.99
N ASP A 98 -0.86 -28.47 -27.08
CA ASP A 98 -2.08 -28.93 -26.42
C ASP A 98 -2.37 -28.00 -25.24
N ARG A 99 -3.60 -27.51 -25.13
CA ARG A 99 -4.05 -26.68 -24.00
C ARG A 99 -5.23 -27.34 -23.29
N PRO A 100 -5.03 -27.93 -22.09
CA PRO A 100 -6.13 -28.45 -21.30
C PRO A 100 -7.00 -27.31 -20.76
N VAL A 101 -8.31 -27.48 -20.85
CA VAL A 101 -9.31 -26.52 -20.37
C VAL A 101 -10.29 -27.25 -19.47
N LEU A 102 -10.52 -26.69 -18.28
CA LEU A 102 -11.55 -27.10 -17.34
C LEU A 102 -12.47 -25.92 -17.08
N THR A 103 -13.78 -26.14 -17.16
CA THR A 103 -14.77 -25.07 -16.95
C THR A 103 -14.71 -24.56 -15.51
N GLY A 104 -14.55 -23.24 -15.37
CA GLY A 104 -14.42 -22.53 -14.08
C GLY A 104 -13.11 -22.80 -13.34
N TYR A 105 -12.05 -23.16 -14.08
CA TYR A 105 -10.68 -23.21 -13.59
C TYR A 105 -9.84 -22.16 -14.32
N GLU A 106 -9.00 -21.49 -13.56
CA GLU A 106 -7.98 -20.56 -14.06
C GLU A 106 -6.72 -21.29 -14.52
N ARG A 107 -5.73 -20.57 -15.03
CA ARG A 107 -4.48 -21.15 -15.52
C ARG A 107 -3.32 -20.83 -14.59
N ILE A 108 -2.43 -21.81 -14.39
CA ILE A 108 -1.11 -21.53 -13.82
C ILE A 108 -0.33 -20.71 -14.84
N ALA A 109 -0.01 -19.47 -14.47
CA ALA A 109 0.62 -18.49 -15.34
C ALA A 109 2.09 -18.23 -14.99
N GLN A 110 2.75 -19.15 -14.28
CA GLN A 110 4.16 -19.00 -13.93
C GLN A 110 5.03 -19.05 -15.20
N PRO A 111 5.71 -17.97 -15.60
CA PRO A 111 6.49 -17.91 -16.83
C PRO A 111 7.43 -19.11 -17.03
N GLY A 112 7.44 -19.68 -18.22
CA GLY A 112 8.28 -20.84 -18.58
C GLY A 112 7.76 -22.21 -18.11
N HIS A 113 6.75 -22.24 -17.24
CA HIS A 113 6.12 -23.49 -16.80
C HIS A 113 4.86 -23.83 -17.64
N PRO A 114 4.49 -25.12 -17.78
CA PRO A 114 3.29 -25.54 -18.51
C PRO A 114 2.01 -24.88 -17.99
N GLU A 115 1.21 -24.33 -18.89
CA GLU A 115 -0.13 -23.83 -18.57
C GLU A 115 -1.05 -25.00 -18.21
N LEU A 116 -1.43 -25.09 -16.93
CA LEU A 116 -2.34 -26.10 -16.41
C LEU A 116 -3.53 -25.44 -15.71
N PRO A 117 -4.74 -26.02 -15.81
CA PRO A 117 -5.88 -25.59 -15.04
C PRO A 117 -5.65 -25.70 -13.53
N GLN A 118 -5.98 -24.64 -12.80
CA GLN A 118 -5.98 -24.56 -11.34
C GLN A 118 -7.23 -23.85 -10.86
N HIS A 119 -7.62 -24.11 -9.62
CA HIS A 119 -8.65 -23.34 -8.93
C HIS A 119 -8.20 -23.06 -7.52
N THR A 120 -8.51 -21.88 -7.00
CA THR A 120 -8.12 -21.51 -5.63
C THR A 120 -9.36 -21.18 -4.81
N VAL A 121 -9.36 -21.61 -3.56
CA VAL A 121 -10.45 -21.34 -2.62
C VAL A 121 -9.88 -20.79 -1.31
N LEU A 122 -10.62 -19.88 -0.68
CA LEU A 122 -10.32 -19.36 0.63
C LEU A 122 -11.27 -19.94 1.67
N PHE A 123 -10.70 -20.31 2.81
CA PHE A 123 -11.43 -20.74 3.98
C PHE A 123 -11.09 -19.86 5.16
N GLY A 124 -12.10 -19.41 5.90
CA GLY A 124 -11.85 -18.83 7.21
C GLY A 124 -11.42 -19.93 8.17
N VAL A 125 -10.43 -19.64 9.01
CA VAL A 125 -9.84 -20.60 9.96
C VAL A 125 -9.70 -19.97 11.35
N PRO A 126 -9.66 -20.79 12.42
CA PRO A 126 -9.45 -20.29 13.78
C PRO A 126 -8.13 -19.51 13.94
N PRO A 127 -8.11 -18.47 14.79
CA PRO A 127 -7.00 -17.52 14.84
C PRO A 127 -5.70 -18.15 15.32
N ASN A 128 -5.79 -19.16 16.19
CA ASN A 128 -4.64 -19.82 16.83
C ASN A 128 -4.40 -21.26 16.32
N ALA A 129 -5.06 -21.68 15.24
CA ALA A 129 -4.87 -23.01 14.66
C ALA A 129 -3.63 -23.07 13.76
N ARG A 130 -2.76 -24.06 13.94
CA ARG A 130 -1.85 -24.51 12.88
C ARG A 130 -2.65 -25.38 11.90
N ILE A 131 -2.48 -25.13 10.60
CA ILE A 131 -3.23 -25.84 9.56
C ILE A 131 -2.33 -26.92 8.95
N GLU A 132 -2.78 -28.17 8.99
CA GLU A 132 -2.10 -29.31 8.36
C GLU A 132 -2.98 -29.84 7.21
N LEU A 133 -2.39 -30.09 6.04
CA LEU A 133 -3.09 -30.56 4.85
C LEU A 133 -2.93 -32.07 4.68
N ASP A 134 -4.04 -32.80 4.68
CA ASP A 134 -4.10 -34.24 4.51
C ASP A 134 -4.98 -34.60 3.29
N LEU A 135 -4.49 -35.49 2.41
CA LEU A 135 -5.30 -36.04 1.31
C LEU A 135 -5.90 -37.38 1.74
N LEU A 136 -7.20 -37.40 2.01
CA LEU A 136 -7.91 -38.58 2.54
C LEU A 136 -8.22 -39.62 1.46
N ALA A 137 -8.50 -39.17 0.24
CA ALA A 137 -8.76 -40.03 -0.91
C ALA A 137 -8.38 -39.32 -2.22
N ASP A 138 -7.90 -40.09 -3.19
CA ASP A 138 -7.53 -39.61 -4.52
C ASP A 138 -7.83 -40.68 -5.59
N SER A 139 -8.67 -40.31 -6.56
CA SER A 139 -8.98 -41.12 -7.74
C SER A 139 -8.21 -40.59 -8.95
N VAL A 140 -7.16 -41.30 -9.35
CA VAL A 140 -6.23 -40.86 -10.39
C VAL A 140 -6.46 -41.60 -11.72
N GLN A 141 -6.44 -40.86 -12.82
CA GLN A 141 -6.44 -41.37 -14.18
C GLN A 141 -5.23 -40.82 -14.95
N GLU A 142 -4.41 -41.70 -15.53
CA GLU A 142 -3.43 -41.31 -16.54
C GLU A 142 -4.15 -41.08 -17.89
N LEU A 143 -4.01 -39.89 -18.45
CA LEU A 143 -4.61 -39.55 -19.74
C LEU A 143 -3.77 -40.15 -20.87
N PHE A 144 -4.41 -40.92 -21.74
CA PHE A 144 -3.74 -41.56 -22.87
C PHE A 144 -3.26 -40.52 -23.88
N GLY A 145 -1.99 -40.61 -24.31
CA GLY A 145 -1.40 -39.73 -25.32
C GLY A 145 -0.05 -39.17 -24.91
N ARG A 146 0.55 -38.39 -25.82
CA ARG A 146 1.74 -37.58 -25.54
C ARG A 146 1.38 -36.13 -25.82
N TYR A 147 1.25 -35.35 -24.75
CA TYR A 147 0.81 -33.96 -24.78
C TYR A 147 2.01 -33.02 -24.80
N ARG A 148 1.89 -31.96 -25.58
CA ARG A 148 2.87 -30.89 -25.61
C ARG A 148 2.24 -29.60 -25.11
N LEU A 149 2.38 -29.33 -23.82
CA LEU A 149 1.76 -28.14 -23.22
C LEU A 149 2.55 -26.87 -23.56
N ALA A 150 1.83 -25.77 -23.75
CA ALA A 150 2.45 -24.46 -23.93
C ALA A 150 3.07 -24.01 -22.59
N PRO A 151 4.32 -23.50 -22.57
CA PRO A 151 4.80 -22.77 -21.43
C PRO A 151 4.00 -21.47 -21.30
N ALA A 152 3.72 -21.04 -20.07
CA ALA A 152 3.17 -19.73 -19.80
C ALA A 152 4.16 -18.67 -20.30
N PRO A 153 3.68 -17.65 -21.04
CA PRO A 153 4.56 -16.64 -21.60
C PRO A 153 5.23 -15.83 -20.46
N PRO A 154 6.41 -15.24 -20.70
CA PRO A 154 6.97 -14.25 -19.79
C PRO A 154 6.00 -13.08 -19.64
N LEU A 155 5.96 -12.53 -18.42
CA LEU A 155 5.27 -11.27 -18.16
C LEU A 155 5.96 -10.20 -19.02
N THR A 156 5.27 -9.72 -20.04
CA THR A 156 5.77 -8.68 -20.94
C THR A 156 4.95 -7.43 -20.72
N ALA A 157 5.52 -6.46 -20.02
CA ALA A 157 5.02 -5.10 -20.07
C ALA A 157 5.48 -4.47 -21.39
N GLY A 158 4.61 -3.68 -22.03
CA GLY A 158 4.99 -2.92 -23.23
C GLY A 158 6.16 -1.97 -22.90
N PRO A 159 7.08 -1.72 -23.85
CA PRO A 159 8.12 -0.73 -23.67
C PRO A 159 7.50 0.66 -23.78
N ASP A 160 6.88 1.15 -22.71
CA ASP A 160 6.40 2.53 -22.67
C ASP A 160 7.26 3.39 -21.76
N LEU A 161 7.61 4.55 -22.28
CA LEU A 161 8.56 5.48 -21.69
C LEU A 161 7.89 6.18 -20.52
N ARG A 162 8.47 6.06 -19.31
CA ARG A 162 8.15 7.01 -18.24
C ARG A 162 8.40 8.42 -18.77
N PRO A 163 7.44 9.36 -18.67
CA PRO A 163 7.62 10.70 -19.21
C PRO A 163 8.72 11.50 -18.49
N ASP A 164 9.03 11.12 -17.26
CA ASP A 164 10.07 11.70 -16.42
C ASP A 164 11.37 10.88 -16.40
N ASP A 165 11.53 9.90 -17.29
CA ASP A 165 12.73 9.05 -17.34
C ASP A 165 13.99 9.91 -17.55
N PRO A 166 14.79 10.13 -16.48
CA PRO A 166 15.94 11.00 -16.57
C PRO A 166 16.97 10.41 -17.54
N LEU A 167 17.00 9.08 -17.70
CA LEU A 167 17.87 8.40 -18.65
C LEU A 167 17.40 8.61 -20.08
N ALA A 168 16.10 8.64 -20.36
CA ALA A 168 15.63 8.95 -21.72
C ALA A 168 16.08 10.37 -22.13
N SER A 169 15.98 11.35 -21.23
CA SER A 169 16.48 12.71 -21.46
C SER A 169 18.01 12.76 -21.57
N LEU A 170 18.73 12.15 -20.63
CA LEU A 170 20.20 12.14 -20.56
C LEU A 170 20.87 11.21 -21.56
N THR A 171 20.15 10.29 -22.21
CA THR A 171 20.70 9.42 -23.26
C THR A 171 20.29 9.85 -24.66
N GLY A 172 19.49 10.92 -24.80
CA GLY A 172 18.92 11.36 -26.07
C GLY A 172 17.95 10.32 -26.66
N GLY A 173 17.17 9.66 -25.80
CA GLY A 173 16.19 8.62 -26.14
C GLY A 173 16.80 7.27 -26.53
N ARG A 174 18.10 7.05 -26.29
CA ARG A 174 18.79 5.80 -26.66
C ARG A 174 18.63 4.69 -25.63
N MET A 175 18.29 5.03 -24.39
CA MET A 175 18.02 4.10 -23.30
C MET A 175 16.85 4.62 -22.48
N SER A 176 15.98 3.71 -22.05
CA SER A 176 14.97 3.98 -21.03
C SER A 176 15.22 3.11 -19.81
N ALA A 177 14.78 3.58 -18.64
CA ALA A 177 14.77 2.80 -17.39
C ALA A 177 14.07 1.45 -17.60
N ALA A 178 12.95 1.43 -18.34
CA ALA A 178 12.23 0.21 -18.68
C ALA A 178 13.04 -0.76 -19.56
N ALA A 179 13.89 -0.27 -20.48
CA ALA A 179 14.76 -1.12 -21.30
C ALA A 179 15.97 -1.69 -20.54
N LEU A 180 16.34 -1.09 -19.41
CA LEU A 180 17.40 -1.54 -18.50
C LEU A 180 16.89 -2.50 -17.41
N LEU A 181 15.60 -2.38 -17.10
CA LEU A 181 14.87 -3.20 -16.14
C LEU A 181 14.15 -4.37 -16.80
N ASP A 182 14.16 -4.48 -18.15
CA ASP A 182 13.69 -5.68 -18.85
C ASP A 182 14.41 -6.87 -18.20
N PRO A 183 13.70 -7.68 -17.39
CA PRO A 183 14.27 -8.84 -16.78
C PRO A 183 14.44 -9.80 -17.95
N GLY A 184 15.56 -9.63 -18.64
CA GLY A 184 15.87 -10.32 -19.88
C GLY A 184 15.43 -11.75 -19.70
N SER A 185 14.51 -12.18 -20.56
CA SER A 185 13.84 -13.47 -20.50
C SER A 185 14.86 -14.58 -20.31
N VAL A 186 15.21 -14.91 -19.06
CA VAL A 186 15.84 -16.18 -18.71
C VAL A 186 14.69 -17.16 -18.63
N LEU A 187 14.14 -17.46 -19.80
CA LEU A 187 13.51 -18.74 -20.01
C LEU A 187 14.63 -19.76 -19.88
N ASP A 188 14.74 -20.38 -18.71
CA ASP A 188 15.26 -21.75 -18.66
C ASP A 188 14.21 -22.72 -19.22
N ASP A 189 13.79 -22.47 -20.47
CA ASP A 189 12.90 -23.34 -21.25
C ASP A 189 13.55 -24.72 -21.46
N GLY A 190 14.87 -24.80 -21.32
CA GLY A 190 15.65 -26.00 -21.50
C GLY A 190 15.62 -26.96 -20.30
N ALA A 191 15.74 -26.48 -19.06
CA ALA A 191 15.79 -27.38 -17.90
C ALA A 191 14.42 -27.94 -17.54
N PHE A 192 13.38 -27.11 -17.50
CA PHE A 192 12.06 -27.54 -17.05
C PHE A 192 11.40 -28.52 -18.04
N SER A 193 11.51 -28.27 -19.35
CA SER A 193 10.96 -29.16 -20.39
C SER A 193 11.56 -30.58 -20.39
N ARG A 194 12.72 -30.76 -19.74
CA ARG A 194 13.40 -32.05 -19.55
C ARG A 194 13.21 -32.65 -18.15
N SER A 195 12.44 -32.00 -17.28
CA SER A 195 12.20 -32.47 -15.92
C SER A 195 11.46 -33.81 -15.90
N SER A 196 11.93 -34.72 -15.04
CA SER A 196 11.27 -35.99 -14.72
C SER A 196 10.32 -35.89 -13.53
N ASP A 197 10.12 -34.70 -12.99
CA ASP A 197 9.20 -34.46 -11.88
C ASP A 197 7.81 -34.07 -12.41
N LEU A 198 6.77 -34.41 -11.63
CA LEU A 198 5.41 -33.98 -11.90
C LEU A 198 5.26 -32.48 -11.60
N TYR A 199 4.53 -31.79 -12.46
CA TYR A 199 4.20 -30.39 -12.28
C TYR A 199 2.69 -30.14 -12.31
N PRO A 200 2.13 -29.39 -11.34
CA PRO A 200 2.77 -29.03 -10.07
C PRO A 200 3.11 -30.28 -9.25
N LEU A 201 4.01 -30.15 -8.26
CA LEU A 201 4.49 -31.30 -7.45
C LEU A 201 3.37 -32.02 -6.69
N ALA A 202 2.32 -31.29 -6.29
CA ALA A 202 1.15 -31.84 -5.61
C ALA A 202 -0.15 -31.31 -6.26
N PRO A 203 -1.22 -32.13 -6.29
CA PRO A 203 -2.53 -31.71 -6.80
C PRO A 203 -3.28 -30.76 -5.87
N VAL A 204 -2.83 -30.61 -4.62
CA VAL A 204 -3.43 -29.74 -3.61
C VAL A 204 -2.31 -29.09 -2.80
N GLN A 205 -2.38 -27.77 -2.60
CA GLN A 205 -1.33 -27.02 -1.91
C GLN A 205 -1.92 -25.84 -1.11
N ILE A 206 -1.48 -25.67 0.14
CA ILE A 206 -1.69 -24.40 0.87
C ILE A 206 -0.71 -23.37 0.31
N LEU A 207 -1.22 -22.26 -0.23
CA LEU A 207 -0.39 -21.21 -0.81
C LEU A 207 0.05 -20.20 0.25
N SER A 208 -0.90 -19.75 1.06
CA SER A 208 -0.71 -18.69 2.03
C SER A 208 -1.78 -18.78 3.12
N SER A 209 -1.56 -18.04 4.19
CA SER A 209 -2.57 -17.73 5.20
C SER A 209 -2.42 -16.27 5.59
N GLY A 210 -3.53 -15.62 5.89
CA GLY A 210 -3.57 -14.19 6.18
C GLY A 210 -4.78 -13.84 7.04
N SER A 211 -5.13 -12.56 7.11
CA SER A 211 -6.37 -12.07 7.69
C SER A 211 -7.05 -11.10 6.74
N ILE A 212 -8.37 -11.17 6.66
CA ILE A 212 -9.18 -10.08 6.13
C ILE A 212 -9.85 -9.51 7.36
N ARG A 213 -9.35 -8.38 7.84
CA ARG A 213 -9.81 -7.77 9.09
C ARG A 213 -9.66 -8.75 10.25
N ASP A 214 -10.71 -8.97 11.03
CA ASP A 214 -10.69 -9.90 12.15
C ASP A 214 -10.78 -11.39 11.72
N GLN A 215 -10.97 -11.67 10.43
CA GLN A 215 -11.16 -13.01 9.89
C GLN A 215 -9.87 -13.60 9.32
N ARG A 216 -9.22 -14.49 10.10
CA ARG A 216 -8.09 -15.26 9.58
C ARG A 216 -8.54 -16.23 8.49
N TYR A 217 -7.74 -16.39 7.44
CA TYR A 217 -8.01 -17.32 6.34
C TYR A 217 -6.80 -18.18 5.98
N VAL A 218 -7.06 -19.24 5.21
CA VAL A 218 -6.06 -20.04 4.48
C VAL A 218 -6.46 -20.15 3.02
N GLN A 219 -5.48 -20.02 2.11
CA GLN A 219 -5.65 -20.14 0.67
C GLN A 219 -5.22 -21.53 0.20
N LEU A 220 -6.12 -22.25 -0.44
CA LEU A 220 -5.90 -23.60 -0.95
C LEU A 220 -5.97 -23.65 -2.47
N ARG A 221 -4.87 -24.04 -3.13
CA ARG A 221 -4.82 -24.33 -4.56
C ARG A 221 -5.20 -25.77 -4.85
N LEU A 222 -6.04 -25.95 -5.87
CA LEU A 222 -6.52 -27.21 -6.42
C LEU A 222 -6.02 -27.33 -7.86
N SER A 223 -5.10 -28.25 -8.09
CA SER A 223 -4.45 -28.49 -9.39
C SER A 223 -4.78 -29.91 -9.86
N PRO A 224 -5.94 -30.13 -10.48
CA PRO A 224 -6.44 -31.47 -10.79
C PRO A 224 -5.67 -32.17 -11.91
N LEU A 225 -4.82 -31.45 -12.65
CA LEU A 225 -3.94 -31.98 -13.67
C LEU A 225 -2.48 -31.82 -13.25
N GLN A 226 -1.72 -32.92 -13.32
CA GLN A 226 -0.26 -32.89 -13.24
C GLN A 226 0.34 -33.30 -14.58
N TYR A 227 1.41 -32.63 -14.99
CA TYR A 227 2.13 -32.89 -16.22
C TYR A 227 3.54 -33.39 -15.93
N LEU A 228 3.99 -34.37 -16.70
CA LEU A 228 5.36 -34.88 -16.68
C LEU A 228 6.09 -34.42 -17.95
N PRO A 229 6.92 -33.36 -17.91
CA PRO A 229 7.50 -32.75 -19.10
C PRO A 229 8.36 -33.72 -19.94
N ALA A 230 9.21 -34.53 -19.30
CA ALA A 230 10.11 -35.44 -20.00
C ALA A 230 9.38 -36.45 -20.91
N THR A 231 8.20 -36.92 -20.50
CA THR A 231 7.43 -37.94 -21.24
C THR A 231 6.26 -37.35 -22.02
N GLY A 232 5.75 -36.18 -21.61
CA GLY A 232 4.52 -35.58 -22.12
C GLY A 232 3.25 -36.25 -21.58
N GLN A 233 3.32 -36.92 -20.43
CA GLN A 233 2.16 -37.58 -19.81
C GLN A 233 1.36 -36.60 -18.94
N LEU A 234 0.04 -36.77 -18.91
CA LEU A 234 -0.88 -36.02 -18.07
C LEU A 234 -1.60 -36.94 -17.10
N ARG A 235 -1.61 -36.55 -15.83
CA ARG A 235 -2.33 -37.22 -14.75
C ARG A 235 -3.51 -36.36 -14.32
N LEU A 236 -4.71 -36.94 -14.36
CA LEU A 236 -5.95 -36.31 -13.92
C LEU A 236 -6.41 -36.90 -12.58
N HIS A 237 -6.55 -36.05 -11.57
CA HIS A 237 -7.13 -36.37 -10.28
C HIS A 237 -8.65 -36.17 -10.36
N GLN A 238 -9.40 -37.21 -10.73
CA GLN A 238 -10.83 -37.12 -11.03
C GLN A 238 -11.67 -36.76 -9.80
N ARG A 239 -11.29 -37.28 -8.64
CA ARG A 239 -11.96 -37.00 -7.37
C ARG A 239 -10.97 -36.98 -6.23
N LEU A 240 -10.98 -35.91 -5.43
CA LEU A 240 -10.12 -35.74 -4.26
C LEU A 240 -11.01 -35.53 -3.03
N THR A 241 -10.64 -36.15 -1.91
CA THR A 241 -11.17 -35.80 -0.58
C THR A 241 -10.03 -35.21 0.24
N ILE A 242 -10.16 -33.94 0.60
CA ILE A 242 -9.10 -33.12 1.18
C ILE A 242 -9.51 -32.72 2.59
N GLN A 243 -8.59 -32.82 3.53
CA GLN A 243 -8.76 -32.34 4.90
C GLN A 243 -7.73 -31.26 5.24
N LEU A 244 -8.20 -30.13 5.73
CA LEU A 244 -7.42 -29.14 6.45
C LEU A 244 -7.64 -29.39 7.95
N ARG A 245 -6.68 -30.03 8.61
CA ARG A 245 -6.77 -30.34 10.04
C ARG A 245 -6.27 -29.17 10.87
N PHE A 246 -7.02 -28.81 11.90
CA PHE A 246 -6.65 -27.75 12.83
C PHE A 246 -5.92 -28.34 14.02
N VAL A 247 -4.70 -27.87 14.26
CA VAL A 247 -3.86 -28.28 15.38
C VAL A 247 -3.62 -27.08 16.30
N TYR A 248 -3.85 -27.29 17.59
CA TYR A 248 -3.73 -26.25 18.61
C TYR A 248 -2.66 -26.65 19.62
N ASP A 249 -1.89 -25.68 20.10
CA ASP A 249 -0.96 -25.87 21.21
C ASP A 249 -1.66 -25.87 22.58
N GLY A 250 -2.98 -25.63 22.60
CA GLY A 250 -3.87 -25.63 23.76
C GLY A 250 -5.29 -26.13 23.43
N PRO A 251 -6.31 -25.87 24.27
CA PRO A 251 -7.69 -26.26 23.93
C PRO A 251 -8.16 -25.51 22.67
N ALA A 252 -8.93 -26.20 21.83
CA ALA A 252 -9.54 -25.59 20.67
C ALA A 252 -10.48 -24.44 21.10
N PRO A 253 -10.50 -23.31 20.37
CA PRO A 253 -11.40 -22.21 20.68
C PRO A 253 -12.86 -22.65 20.48
N ALA A 254 -13.74 -22.18 21.35
CA ALA A 254 -15.18 -22.35 21.15
C ALA A 254 -15.64 -21.49 19.97
N ILE A 255 -16.60 -21.99 19.19
CA ILE A 255 -17.27 -21.17 18.17
C ILE A 255 -18.16 -20.16 18.88
N ALA A 256 -17.95 -18.87 18.61
CA ALA A 256 -18.78 -17.82 19.20
C ALA A 256 -20.25 -17.99 18.74
N PRO A 257 -21.23 -18.10 19.66
CA PRO A 257 -22.64 -18.32 19.30
C PRO A 257 -23.30 -17.09 18.68
N GLN A 258 -22.70 -15.90 18.85
CA GLN A 258 -23.09 -14.64 18.24
C GLN A 258 -21.81 -13.98 17.71
N PRO A 259 -21.41 -14.29 16.46
CA PRO A 259 -20.22 -13.72 15.87
C PRO A 259 -20.38 -12.21 15.70
N ARG A 260 -19.29 -11.47 15.95
CA ARG A 260 -19.29 -10.02 15.80
C ARG A 260 -19.32 -9.66 14.32
N ALA A 261 -20.35 -8.95 13.86
CA ALA A 261 -20.41 -8.41 12.52
C ALA A 261 -19.33 -7.32 12.29
N ASP A 262 -18.74 -7.34 11.11
CA ASP A 262 -17.68 -6.45 10.62
C ASP A 262 -18.23 -5.42 9.62
N GLY A 263 -19.46 -4.97 9.91
CA GLY A 263 -20.18 -3.96 9.15
C GLY A 263 -20.25 -4.27 7.65
N PRO A 264 -19.81 -3.36 6.76
CA PRO A 264 -19.95 -3.52 5.31
C PRO A 264 -19.08 -4.64 4.71
N PHE A 265 -18.02 -5.08 5.40
CA PHE A 265 -17.14 -6.15 4.90
C PHE A 265 -17.80 -7.54 4.96
N GLU A 266 -18.93 -7.69 5.66
CA GLU A 266 -19.66 -8.97 5.69
C GLU A 266 -20.05 -9.46 4.30
N ALA A 267 -20.47 -8.54 3.42
CA ALA A 267 -20.81 -8.89 2.05
C ALA A 267 -19.58 -9.43 1.30
N VAL A 268 -18.41 -8.79 1.48
CA VAL A 268 -17.15 -9.22 0.87
C VAL A 268 -16.72 -10.59 1.41
N LEU A 269 -16.73 -10.78 2.72
CA LEU A 269 -16.35 -12.03 3.37
C LEU A 269 -17.26 -13.20 2.97
N ARG A 270 -18.56 -12.96 2.87
CA ARG A 270 -19.55 -13.98 2.45
C ARG A 270 -19.29 -14.49 1.04
N GLN A 271 -18.90 -13.61 0.12
CA GLN A 271 -18.59 -13.98 -1.26
C GLN A 271 -17.19 -14.61 -1.40
N THR A 272 -16.29 -14.28 -0.47
CA THR A 272 -14.89 -14.70 -0.54
C THR A 272 -14.63 -16.06 0.12
N LEU A 273 -15.28 -16.34 1.26
CA LEU A 273 -14.99 -17.52 2.07
C LEU A 273 -15.99 -18.65 1.82
N LEU A 274 -15.50 -19.81 1.38
CA LEU A 274 -16.35 -20.97 1.09
C LEU A 274 -17.09 -21.51 2.33
N ASN A 275 -16.56 -21.25 3.53
CA ASN A 275 -17.14 -21.65 4.82
C ASN A 275 -17.55 -20.45 5.69
N TYR A 276 -17.88 -19.30 5.08
CA TYR A 276 -18.21 -18.05 5.78
C TYR A 276 -19.15 -18.24 6.98
N ASP A 277 -20.25 -18.98 6.81
CA ASP A 277 -21.29 -19.12 7.83
C ASP A 277 -20.76 -19.71 9.16
N ILE A 278 -19.73 -20.57 9.09
CA ILE A 278 -19.03 -21.10 10.26
C ILE A 278 -17.86 -20.20 10.66
N ALA A 279 -17.10 -19.73 9.66
CA ALA A 279 -15.89 -18.95 9.86
C ALA A 279 -16.10 -17.65 10.65
N GLN A 280 -17.25 -16.99 10.50
CA GLN A 280 -17.59 -15.79 11.28
C GLN A 280 -17.51 -16.02 12.80
N GLY A 281 -17.76 -17.26 13.28
CA GLY A 281 -17.61 -17.65 14.68
C GLY A 281 -16.17 -17.87 15.14
N TRP A 282 -15.20 -17.75 14.24
CA TRP A 282 -13.75 -17.91 14.45
C TRP A 282 -12.96 -16.61 14.31
N ARG A 283 -13.63 -15.47 14.30
CA ARG A 283 -12.94 -14.17 14.21
C ARG A 283 -12.10 -13.91 15.45
N ARG A 284 -10.99 -13.20 15.25
CA ARG A 284 -10.15 -12.71 16.36
C ARG A 284 -11.01 -11.84 17.27
N GLU A 285 -10.90 -12.07 18.57
CA GLU A 285 -11.39 -11.10 19.54
C GLU A 285 -10.51 -9.84 19.47
N ALA A 286 -11.10 -8.70 19.81
CA ALA A 286 -10.32 -7.49 19.95
C ALA A 286 -9.22 -7.72 21.01
N PRO A 287 -8.00 -7.19 20.82
CA PRO A 287 -6.95 -7.27 21.82
C PRO A 287 -7.48 -6.84 23.21
N ALA A 288 -7.17 -7.62 24.25
CA ALA A 288 -7.61 -7.32 25.62
C ALA A 288 -6.94 -6.05 26.18
N ALA A 289 -5.81 -5.65 25.60
CA ALA A 289 -5.12 -4.38 25.85
C ALA A 289 -4.94 -3.64 24.52
N PRO A 290 -5.04 -2.29 24.53
CA PRO A 290 -4.73 -1.50 23.35
C PRO A 290 -3.34 -1.84 22.78
N LEU A 291 -3.21 -1.87 21.46
CA LEU A 291 -1.88 -1.93 20.83
C LEU A 291 -1.05 -0.75 21.30
N ALA A 292 0.20 -1.03 21.68
CA ALA A 292 1.18 0.00 21.94
C ALA A 292 1.53 0.68 20.61
N VAL A 293 1.58 2.00 20.60
CA VAL A 293 2.16 2.75 19.48
C VAL A 293 3.66 2.76 19.68
N ASP A 294 4.42 2.38 18.65
CA ASP A 294 5.89 2.30 18.73
C ASP A 294 6.52 3.68 19.00
N ALA A 295 5.95 4.75 18.45
CA ALA A 295 6.37 6.11 18.79
C ALA A 295 5.93 6.47 20.22
N PRO A 296 6.84 6.93 21.10
CA PRO A 296 6.50 7.35 22.45
C PRO A 296 5.51 8.52 22.40
N PRO A 297 4.48 8.56 23.28
CA PRO A 297 3.56 9.68 23.32
C PRO A 297 4.33 10.95 23.65
N ASN A 298 4.27 11.95 22.78
CA ASN A 298 4.87 13.26 23.04
C ASN A 298 4.02 14.01 24.07
N PRO A 299 4.51 14.24 25.32
CA PRO A 299 3.71 14.89 26.34
C PRO A 299 3.31 16.33 25.95
N ALA A 300 4.07 16.96 25.06
CA ALA A 300 3.80 18.31 24.57
C ALA A 300 2.64 18.36 23.57
N ALA A 301 2.45 17.34 22.75
CA ALA A 301 1.42 17.31 21.70
C ALA A 301 -0.03 17.25 22.24
N SER A 302 -0.20 16.95 23.53
CA SER A 302 -1.52 16.89 24.20
C SER A 302 -1.86 18.17 25.00
N GLN A 303 -1.00 19.20 24.93
CA GLN A 303 -1.11 20.43 25.70
C GLN A 303 -0.82 21.64 24.81
N ALA A 304 -1.12 22.85 25.29
CA ALA A 304 -0.71 24.06 24.58
C ALA A 304 0.82 24.08 24.40
N SER A 305 1.27 23.83 23.18
CA SER A 305 2.67 23.65 22.81
C SER A 305 2.98 24.32 21.47
N TRP A 306 4.27 24.38 21.15
CA TRP A 306 4.75 24.96 19.89
C TRP A 306 5.82 24.07 19.28
N LYS A 307 5.69 23.77 17.99
CA LYS A 307 6.73 23.13 17.21
C LYS A 307 7.83 24.14 16.89
N ILE A 308 9.07 23.69 17.03
CA ILE A 308 10.29 24.37 16.67
C ILE A 308 10.91 23.55 15.53
N VAL A 309 10.80 24.06 14.31
CA VAL A 309 11.35 23.41 13.12
C VAL A 309 12.80 23.85 12.95
N THR A 310 13.70 22.88 12.84
CA THR A 310 15.14 23.08 12.71
C THR A 310 15.66 22.39 11.45
N GLY A 311 16.69 22.93 10.80
CA GLY A 311 17.17 22.41 9.50
C GLY A 311 18.66 22.11 9.42
N ALA A 312 19.39 22.30 10.52
CA ALA A 312 20.82 22.05 10.59
C ALA A 312 21.23 21.72 12.02
N ALA A 313 22.30 20.94 12.17
CA ALA A 313 22.89 20.69 13.47
C ALA A 313 23.51 21.97 14.07
N GLY A 314 23.21 22.28 15.34
CA GLY A 314 23.81 23.42 16.03
C GLY A 314 23.00 23.93 17.22
N LEU A 315 23.51 24.98 17.87
CA LEU A 315 22.83 25.61 18.99
C LEU A 315 21.79 26.63 18.48
N TYR A 316 20.51 26.36 18.71
CA TYR A 316 19.40 27.24 18.36
C TYR A 316 19.10 28.22 19.49
N ARG A 317 18.57 29.38 19.13
CA ARG A 317 18.03 30.37 20.07
C ARG A 317 16.55 30.63 19.80
N LEU A 318 15.79 30.82 20.86
CA LEU A 318 14.44 31.38 20.82
C LEU A 318 14.45 32.68 21.62
N THR A 319 14.06 33.76 20.97
CA THR A 319 13.98 35.10 21.58
C THR A 319 12.61 35.38 22.16
N TYR A 320 12.54 36.35 23.08
CA TYR A 320 11.28 36.91 23.57
C TYR A 320 10.30 37.28 22.45
N GLY A 321 10.79 38.02 21.45
CA GLY A 321 9.95 38.50 20.35
C GLY A 321 9.39 37.37 19.48
N GLU A 322 10.21 36.36 19.17
CA GLU A 322 9.79 35.18 18.40
C GLU A 322 8.72 34.37 19.16
N LEU A 323 8.94 34.11 20.46
CA LEU A 323 7.97 33.39 21.29
C LEU A 323 6.65 34.19 21.44
N GLN A 324 6.74 35.51 21.64
CA GLN A 324 5.56 36.38 21.71
C GLN A 324 4.76 36.36 20.40
N ALA A 325 5.44 36.38 19.24
CA ALA A 325 4.81 36.42 17.93
C ALA A 325 3.95 35.18 17.63
N VAL A 326 4.34 34.02 18.17
CA VAL A 326 3.58 32.76 18.04
C VAL A 326 2.61 32.51 19.21
N GLY A 327 2.41 33.51 20.07
CA GLY A 327 1.41 33.50 21.14
C GLY A 327 1.84 32.83 22.44
N VAL A 328 3.14 32.63 22.68
CA VAL A 328 3.62 32.23 24.02
C VAL A 328 3.34 33.39 25.00
N PRO A 329 2.76 33.12 26.19
CA PRO A 329 2.42 34.14 27.19
C PRO A 329 3.65 34.67 27.95
N VAL A 330 4.63 35.20 27.21
CA VAL A 330 5.96 35.63 27.72
C VAL A 330 5.89 36.66 28.86
N THR A 331 4.85 37.50 28.91
CA THR A 331 4.67 38.52 29.97
C THR A 331 4.41 37.95 31.36
N SER A 332 3.86 36.73 31.43
CA SER A 332 3.58 36.01 32.67
C SER A 332 4.38 34.73 32.81
N LEU A 333 5.32 34.50 31.89
CA LEU A 333 6.12 33.29 31.81
C LEU A 333 7.21 33.32 32.88
N ASP A 334 7.20 32.31 33.74
CA ASP A 334 8.37 31.95 34.52
C ASP A 334 9.27 31.10 33.62
N PRO A 335 10.46 31.57 33.20
CA PRO A 335 11.31 30.85 32.27
C PRO A 335 11.74 29.49 32.84
N ARG A 336 11.67 29.30 34.17
CA ARG A 336 12.02 28.03 34.80
C ARG A 336 11.13 26.87 34.35
N THR A 337 9.88 27.14 33.96
CA THR A 337 8.90 26.14 33.55
C THR A 337 9.00 25.73 32.09
N LEU A 338 9.88 26.37 31.30
CA LEU A 338 10.09 26.03 29.89
C LEU A 338 10.72 24.65 29.76
N LYS A 339 10.13 23.83 28.89
CA LYS A 339 10.62 22.50 28.51
C LYS A 339 10.66 22.39 26.99
N VAL A 340 11.67 21.70 26.48
CA VAL A 340 11.78 21.35 25.06
C VAL A 340 11.85 19.84 24.97
N TYR A 341 11.07 19.26 24.05
CA TYR A 341 11.03 17.83 23.79
C TYR A 341 11.48 17.52 22.37
N HIS A 342 12.09 16.37 22.18
CA HIS A 342 12.44 15.77 20.90
C HIS A 342 12.14 14.28 20.99
N ASP A 343 11.40 13.73 20.03
CA ASP A 343 10.97 12.33 19.99
C ASP A 343 10.37 11.83 21.33
N GLY A 344 9.57 12.70 21.98
CA GLY A 344 8.91 12.43 23.26
C GLY A 344 9.79 12.56 24.51
N ALA A 345 11.11 12.74 24.37
CA ALA A 345 12.05 12.91 25.47
C ALA A 345 12.36 14.40 25.74
N GLU A 346 12.47 14.78 27.01
CA GLU A 346 12.85 16.15 27.39
C GLU A 346 14.36 16.37 27.18
N VAL A 347 14.70 17.31 26.29
CA VAL A 347 16.07 17.71 26.00
C VAL A 347 16.49 18.91 26.87
N PRO A 348 17.75 18.98 27.31
CA PRO A 348 18.22 20.04 28.18
C PRO A 348 18.32 21.37 27.43
N ILE A 349 17.83 22.43 28.08
CA ILE A 349 17.95 23.80 27.59
C ILE A 349 18.91 24.63 28.45
N ARG A 350 19.44 25.71 27.88
CA ARG A 350 20.12 26.78 28.62
C ARG A 350 19.27 28.04 28.53
N LEU A 351 18.98 28.64 29.68
CA LEU A 351 18.24 29.89 29.76
C LEU A 351 19.19 31.03 30.11
N LEU A 352 19.19 32.08 29.30
CA LEU A 352 19.86 33.34 29.61
C LEU A 352 18.81 34.31 30.16
N GLY A 353 19.06 34.86 31.35
CA GLY A 353 18.12 35.74 32.07
C GLY A 353 17.26 35.06 33.14
N GLU A 354 17.44 33.75 33.38
CA GLU A 354 16.58 32.95 34.30
C GLU A 354 16.48 33.47 35.75
N GLN A 355 17.43 34.31 36.22
CA GLN A 355 17.65 34.57 37.64
C GLN A 355 16.52 35.33 38.33
N ASP A 356 15.78 36.19 37.62
CA ASP A 356 14.72 37.01 38.21
C ASP A 356 13.33 36.36 38.11
N GLY A 357 13.25 35.18 37.50
CA GLY A 357 12.01 34.42 37.33
C GLY A 357 11.02 35.06 36.36
N ARG A 358 11.46 35.98 35.50
CA ARG A 358 10.69 36.57 34.40
C ARG A 358 11.40 36.27 33.08
N PHE A 359 10.65 36.17 31.99
CA PHE A 359 11.21 36.07 30.66
C PHE A 359 11.10 37.43 29.98
N ASP A 360 12.17 38.22 30.05
CA ASP A 360 12.25 39.60 29.55
C ASP A 360 12.78 39.66 28.11
N SER A 361 12.76 40.85 27.50
CA SER A 361 13.15 41.03 26.08
C SER A 361 14.62 40.70 25.76
N GLY A 362 15.47 40.62 26.78
CA GLY A 362 16.88 40.23 26.64
C GLY A 362 17.14 38.72 26.80
N ASP A 363 16.11 37.95 27.16
CA ASP A 363 16.25 36.56 27.55
C ASP A 363 16.19 35.63 26.34
N LEU A 364 16.85 34.48 26.48
CA LEU A 364 16.98 33.50 25.42
C LEU A 364 16.80 32.10 25.95
N VAL A 365 16.06 31.29 25.19
CA VAL A 365 16.08 29.83 25.31
C VAL A 365 17.09 29.30 24.31
N LEU A 366 18.05 28.50 24.77
CA LEU A 366 19.05 27.85 23.94
C LEU A 366 18.92 26.34 24.04
N PHE A 367 18.96 25.63 22.92
CA PHE A 367 18.98 24.17 22.87
C PHE A 367 19.82 23.71 21.68
N TYR A 368 20.33 22.48 21.73
CA TYR A 368 21.06 21.91 20.60
C TYR A 368 20.07 21.17 19.69
N GLY A 369 20.01 21.58 18.42
CA GLY A 369 19.26 20.87 17.37
C GLY A 369 20.17 19.85 16.70
N ALA A 370 19.72 18.60 16.64
CA ALA A 370 20.37 17.51 15.94
C ALA A 370 19.98 17.52 14.45
N PRO A 371 20.85 17.02 13.55
CA PRO A 371 20.46 16.81 12.16
C PRO A 371 19.37 15.72 12.08
N HIS A 372 18.45 15.85 11.12
CA HIS A 372 17.46 14.84 10.81
C HIS A 372 17.40 14.70 9.29
N HIS A 373 17.66 13.50 8.80
CA HIS A 373 17.69 13.20 7.38
C HIS A 373 16.94 11.90 7.16
N THR A 374 15.74 12.00 6.60
CA THR A 374 14.96 10.85 6.14
C THR A 374 14.75 10.97 4.63
N ARG A 375 14.09 10.00 4.02
CA ARG A 375 13.66 10.15 2.62
C ARG A 375 12.61 11.26 2.44
N TYR A 376 11.89 11.62 3.51
CA TYR A 376 10.75 12.54 3.46
C TYR A 376 11.14 13.98 3.78
N THR A 377 12.10 14.20 4.69
CA THR A 377 12.45 15.55 5.15
C THR A 377 13.90 15.67 5.63
N ASP A 378 14.44 16.89 5.56
CA ASP A 378 15.72 17.30 6.17
C ASP A 378 15.52 18.24 7.37
N THR A 379 14.27 18.41 7.81
CA THR A 379 13.94 19.23 8.97
C THR A 379 13.65 18.34 10.17
N ASN A 380 14.09 18.76 11.35
CA ASN A 380 13.79 18.12 12.62
C ASN A 380 12.79 18.96 13.42
N VAL A 381 11.90 18.31 14.16
CA VAL A 381 10.86 18.94 14.97
C VAL A 381 11.14 18.77 16.46
N TYR A 382 11.26 19.91 17.15
CA TYR A 382 11.29 19.99 18.61
C TYR A 382 10.00 20.61 19.13
N TRP A 383 9.64 20.35 20.38
CA TRP A 383 8.39 20.80 20.97
C TRP A 383 8.62 21.64 22.22
N LEU A 384 8.24 22.91 22.17
CA LEU A 384 8.21 23.80 23.33
C LEU A 384 6.92 23.61 24.11
N SER A 385 7.02 23.41 25.42
CA SER A 385 5.86 23.32 26.31
C SER A 385 6.07 24.15 27.59
N LEU A 386 4.94 24.60 28.16
CA LEU A 386 4.85 25.31 29.43
C LEU A 386 4.30 24.34 30.49
N GLY A 387 5.18 23.46 30.98
CA GLY A 387 4.80 22.40 31.91
C GLY A 387 4.78 22.85 33.38
N SER A 388 4.31 21.96 34.26
CA SER A 388 4.55 22.10 35.69
C SER A 388 5.98 21.67 36.07
N GLY A 389 6.60 22.40 36.99
CA GLY A 389 7.96 22.11 37.48
C GLY A 389 9.07 22.68 36.59
N THR A 390 10.29 22.58 37.07
CA THR A 390 11.47 23.09 36.36
C THR A 390 11.81 22.20 35.17
N GLY A 391 12.03 22.80 33.99
CA GLY A 391 12.54 22.06 32.84
C GLY A 391 14.00 21.61 33.00
N ARG A 392 14.41 20.64 32.19
CA ARG A 392 15.77 20.10 32.16
C ARG A 392 16.75 21.17 31.72
N ARG A 393 17.86 21.32 32.45
CA ARG A 393 18.93 22.27 32.12
C ARG A 393 20.16 21.56 31.59
N MET A 394 20.89 22.21 30.70
CA MET A 394 22.22 21.74 30.27
C MET A 394 23.13 21.61 31.48
N ALA A 395 23.73 20.44 31.64
CA ALA A 395 24.75 20.25 32.67
C ALA A 395 26.03 20.99 32.27
N THR A 396 26.87 21.29 33.26
CA THR A 396 28.10 22.06 33.06
C THR A 396 29.33 21.26 33.48
N ARG A 397 30.42 21.40 32.72
CA ARG A 397 31.76 20.91 33.08
C ARG A 397 32.75 22.08 33.00
N SER A 398 33.72 22.15 33.92
CA SER A 398 34.76 23.19 33.84
C SER A 398 35.84 22.77 32.85
N ALA A 399 36.18 23.66 31.92
CA ALA A 399 37.19 23.48 30.88
C ALA A 399 38.37 24.46 31.03
N ALA A 400 38.58 24.97 32.25
CA ALA A 400 39.66 25.89 32.58
C ALA A 400 41.04 25.33 32.23
N PRO A 401 41.87 26.02 31.43
CA PRO A 401 43.25 25.64 31.12
C PRO A 401 44.13 25.78 32.36
N VAL A 402 44.39 24.69 33.07
CA VAL A 402 45.25 24.65 34.27
C VAL A 402 46.30 23.56 34.09
N GLY A 403 47.57 23.92 34.24
CA GLY A 403 48.72 23.02 34.01
C GLY A 403 49.14 22.94 32.53
N GLU A 404 50.14 22.11 32.23
CA GLU A 404 50.56 21.81 30.86
C GLU A 404 49.94 20.47 30.42
N LEU A 405 49.24 20.48 29.28
CA LEU A 405 48.70 19.30 28.62
C LEU A 405 49.15 19.29 27.15
N PRO A 406 49.17 18.12 26.48
CA PRO A 406 49.38 18.05 25.04
C PRO A 406 48.33 18.86 24.27
N THR A 407 48.78 19.58 23.24
CA THR A 407 47.92 20.35 22.31
C THR A 407 48.00 19.73 20.94
N PRO A 408 46.88 19.21 20.38
CA PRO A 408 46.88 18.65 19.05
C PRO A 408 46.87 19.75 17.98
N ASP A 409 47.63 19.57 16.91
CA ASP A 409 47.68 20.52 15.79
C ASP A 409 46.46 20.40 14.85
N THR A 410 45.91 19.19 14.72
CA THR A 410 44.80 18.88 13.80
C THR A 410 43.81 17.89 14.39
N PHE A 411 42.64 17.80 13.75
CA PHE A 411 41.64 16.76 13.98
C PHE A 411 41.16 16.19 12.63
N ARG A 412 40.51 15.02 12.63
CA ARG A 412 39.92 14.46 11.41
C ARG A 412 38.59 15.14 11.11
N SER A 413 38.44 15.63 9.88
CA SER A 413 37.21 16.21 9.38
C SER A 413 36.74 15.44 8.14
N THR A 414 35.43 15.30 7.99
CA THR A 414 34.80 14.69 6.82
C THR A 414 33.89 15.70 6.16
N LEU A 415 34.10 15.94 4.87
CA LEU A 415 33.17 16.67 4.01
C LEU A 415 32.35 15.66 3.19
N ARG A 416 31.04 15.60 3.45
CA ARG A 416 30.08 14.86 2.65
C ARG A 416 29.59 15.73 1.49
N LEU A 417 29.52 15.16 0.29
CA LEU A 417 29.06 15.81 -0.93
C LEU A 417 28.05 14.89 -1.62
N GLU A 418 26.86 15.40 -1.83
CA GLU A 418 25.71 14.71 -2.41
C GLU A 418 24.73 15.80 -2.86
N ASP A 419 24.01 15.54 -3.95
CA ASP A 419 23.01 16.45 -4.50
C ASP A 419 21.95 15.58 -5.20
N ASP A 420 20.72 15.69 -4.74
CA ASP A 420 19.62 14.83 -5.19
C ASP A 420 19.08 15.39 -6.51
N ARG A 421 19.40 14.74 -7.64
CA ARG A 421 18.99 15.22 -8.98
C ARG A 421 18.20 14.23 -9.79
N LEU A 422 18.58 12.95 -9.69
CA LEU A 422 18.06 11.88 -10.52
C LEU A 422 17.38 10.86 -9.63
N TYR A 423 16.05 10.82 -9.70
CA TYR A 423 15.27 9.80 -9.00
C TYR A 423 15.20 8.52 -9.85
N PHE A 424 15.59 7.38 -9.29
CA PHE A 424 15.50 6.09 -9.98
C PHE A 424 14.71 5.05 -9.16
N ALA A 425 13.44 4.86 -9.51
CA ALA A 425 12.52 3.98 -8.80
C ALA A 425 12.95 2.51 -8.71
N GLY A 426 13.60 1.99 -9.77
CA GLY A 426 13.86 0.56 -9.97
C GLY A 426 14.96 -0.03 -9.10
N TYR A 427 15.80 0.79 -8.46
CA TYR A 427 16.97 0.28 -7.74
C TYR A 427 17.10 0.92 -6.35
N PRO A 428 16.86 0.17 -5.27
CA PRO A 428 17.09 0.65 -3.93
C PRO A 428 18.58 0.65 -3.57
N ARG A 429 18.97 1.51 -2.62
CA ARG A 429 20.19 1.31 -1.84
C ARG A 429 20.10 0.00 -1.06
N THR A 430 21.24 -0.64 -0.83
CA THR A 430 21.29 -1.67 0.21
C THR A 430 20.92 -1.03 1.56
N GLY A 431 19.95 -1.60 2.28
CA GLY A 431 19.58 -1.12 3.62
C GLY A 431 18.59 0.05 3.71
N GLY A 432 17.78 0.33 2.67
CA GLY A 432 16.62 1.24 2.78
C GLY A 432 16.89 2.74 2.64
N GLY A 433 18.03 3.13 2.05
CA GLY A 433 18.29 4.53 1.71
C GLY A 433 17.42 5.05 0.54
N ASP A 434 17.46 6.35 0.28
CA ASP A 434 16.72 7.02 -0.80
C ASP A 434 17.12 6.53 -2.22
N ARG A 435 16.41 7.02 -3.24
CA ARG A 435 16.58 6.66 -4.65
C ARG A 435 17.11 7.81 -5.49
N TRP A 436 17.78 8.76 -4.84
CA TRP A 436 18.35 9.91 -5.49
C TRP A 436 19.80 9.65 -5.86
N TYR A 437 20.18 10.17 -7.02
CA TYR A 437 21.55 10.15 -7.53
C TYR A 437 21.91 11.55 -8.03
N TRP A 438 23.21 11.84 -8.02
CA TRP A 438 23.74 13.14 -8.37
C TRP A 438 24.00 13.29 -9.88
N GLU A 439 24.76 12.38 -10.47
CA GLU A 439 25.19 12.49 -11.87
C GLU A 439 25.11 11.13 -12.58
N VAL A 440 25.09 11.16 -13.92
CA VAL A 440 25.19 9.95 -14.77
C VAL A 440 26.47 9.98 -15.59
N LEU A 441 27.13 8.83 -15.67
CA LEU A 441 28.17 8.53 -16.65
C LEU A 441 27.56 7.62 -17.71
N ASN A 442 27.61 8.04 -18.98
CA ASN A 442 27.10 7.30 -20.13
C ASN A 442 27.97 7.58 -21.37
N PRO A 443 29.16 6.97 -21.48
CA PRO A 443 30.06 7.20 -22.59
C PRO A 443 29.48 6.68 -23.92
N PRO A 444 29.79 7.31 -25.06
CA PRO A 444 30.73 8.43 -25.18
C PRO A 444 30.10 9.80 -24.89
N ASN A 445 28.77 9.90 -24.79
CA ASN A 445 28.07 11.18 -24.71
C ASN A 445 28.30 11.91 -23.36
N TYR A 446 28.41 11.15 -22.27
CA TYR A 446 28.62 11.63 -20.90
C TYR A 446 29.75 10.84 -20.25
N ALA A 447 30.93 10.85 -20.87
CA ALA A 447 32.09 10.11 -20.40
C ALA A 447 32.76 10.73 -19.16
N THR A 448 32.39 11.95 -18.77
CA THR A 448 33.00 12.65 -17.64
C THR A 448 31.98 13.39 -16.79
N ALA A 449 32.12 13.33 -15.47
CA ALA A 449 31.37 14.13 -14.49
C ALA A 449 32.33 14.90 -13.59
N THR A 450 31.93 16.06 -13.05
CA THR A 450 32.79 16.88 -12.19
C THR A 450 32.03 17.44 -11.00
N VAL A 451 32.56 17.19 -9.81
CA VAL A 451 32.07 17.68 -8.53
C VAL A 451 33.09 18.64 -7.91
N THR A 452 32.61 19.70 -7.27
CA THR A 452 33.47 20.67 -6.56
C THR A 452 33.32 20.51 -5.05
N ALA A 453 34.45 20.39 -4.35
CA ALA A 453 34.54 20.33 -2.91
C ALA A 453 35.22 21.61 -2.38
N THR A 454 34.58 22.35 -1.47
CA THR A 454 35.17 23.56 -0.89
C THR A 454 35.60 23.32 0.56
N LEU A 455 36.89 23.48 0.84
CA LEU A 455 37.47 23.26 2.18
C LEU A 455 37.85 24.58 2.83
N SER A 456 37.29 24.90 3.99
CA SER A 456 37.64 26.14 4.70
C SER A 456 39.03 26.10 5.34
N ALA A 457 39.53 24.92 5.69
CA ALA A 457 40.90 24.72 6.15
C ALA A 457 41.35 23.27 5.91
N VAL A 458 42.63 23.03 5.67
CA VAL A 458 43.21 21.68 5.52
C VAL A 458 44.71 21.72 5.84
N ALA A 459 45.21 20.71 6.54
CA ALA A 459 46.64 20.55 6.82
C ALA A 459 47.30 19.70 5.71
N THR A 460 47.79 20.35 4.65
CA THR A 460 48.27 19.66 3.43
C THR A 460 49.59 18.92 3.60
N THR A 461 50.33 19.18 4.68
CA THR A 461 51.59 18.49 5.00
C THR A 461 51.40 17.22 5.81
N GLU A 462 50.19 16.98 6.31
CA GLU A 462 49.84 15.81 7.11
C GLU A 462 49.54 14.59 6.23
N THR A 463 49.26 13.46 6.89
CA THR A 463 48.86 12.20 6.22
C THR A 463 47.43 11.80 6.61
N GLY A 464 46.89 10.80 5.92
CA GLY A 464 45.60 10.20 6.29
C GLY A 464 44.39 10.77 5.56
N CYS A 465 44.57 11.50 4.46
CA CYS A 465 43.47 11.90 3.60
C CYS A 465 42.87 10.70 2.84
N ARG A 466 41.54 10.63 2.79
CA ARG A 466 40.78 9.58 2.11
C ARG A 466 39.63 10.17 1.31
N LEU A 467 39.35 9.58 0.16
CA LEU A 467 38.16 9.84 -0.64
C LEU A 467 37.34 8.55 -0.68
N ARG A 468 36.11 8.62 -0.18
CA ARG A 468 35.10 7.57 -0.37
C ARG A 468 34.10 8.02 -1.41
N SER A 469 33.58 7.09 -2.19
CA SER A 469 32.58 7.37 -3.22
C SER A 469 31.63 6.21 -3.35
N THR A 470 30.35 6.50 -3.57
CA THR A 470 29.38 5.50 -4.00
C THR A 470 28.97 5.72 -5.44
N LEU A 471 29.15 4.68 -6.25
CA LEU A 471 28.71 4.61 -7.63
C LEU A 471 27.75 3.42 -7.78
N PHE A 472 26.85 3.46 -8.75
CA PHE A 472 25.97 2.34 -9.07
C PHE A 472 26.14 1.97 -10.54
N GLY A 473 26.41 0.69 -10.84
CA GLY A 473 26.37 0.19 -12.21
C GLY A 473 24.92 0.09 -12.67
N LEU A 474 24.55 0.77 -13.76
CA LEU A 474 23.19 0.74 -14.26
C LEU A 474 23.03 -0.20 -15.46
N SER A 475 24.03 -0.29 -16.34
CA SER A 475 24.05 -1.31 -17.39
C SER A 475 24.56 -2.66 -16.86
N SER A 476 24.32 -3.74 -17.59
CA SER A 476 24.95 -5.03 -17.32
C SER A 476 25.23 -5.76 -18.64
N ASN A 477 26.41 -6.37 -18.77
CA ASN A 477 26.77 -7.21 -19.90
C ASN A 477 27.34 -8.55 -19.40
N PRO A 478 26.55 -9.63 -19.38
CA PRO A 478 26.98 -10.91 -18.82
C PRO A 478 28.13 -11.59 -19.58
N SER A 479 28.51 -11.08 -20.76
CA SER A 479 29.65 -11.59 -21.54
C SER A 479 30.95 -10.84 -21.25
N ILE A 480 30.92 -9.74 -20.51
CA ILE A 480 32.06 -8.88 -20.20
C ILE A 480 32.11 -8.67 -18.69
N THR A 481 33.14 -9.20 -18.02
CA THR A 481 33.31 -9.03 -16.57
C THR A 481 34.73 -8.59 -16.26
N PRO A 482 34.95 -7.40 -15.65
CA PRO A 482 33.95 -6.37 -15.30
C PRO A 482 33.48 -5.54 -16.51
N ASP A 483 32.20 -5.20 -16.57
CA ASP A 483 31.57 -4.37 -17.61
C ASP A 483 31.61 -2.86 -17.34
N HIS A 484 31.86 -2.44 -16.10
CA HIS A 484 32.01 -1.04 -15.71
C HIS A 484 33.45 -0.60 -15.44
N HIS A 485 33.79 0.63 -15.83
CA HIS A 485 35.06 1.24 -15.48
C HIS A 485 34.95 2.75 -15.28
N VAL A 486 35.31 3.23 -14.08
CA VAL A 486 35.33 4.65 -13.74
C VAL A 486 36.66 5.02 -13.05
N ARG A 487 37.29 6.11 -13.49
CA ARG A 487 38.50 6.66 -12.86
C ARG A 487 38.16 7.92 -12.08
N LEU A 488 38.68 8.05 -10.86
CA LEU A 488 38.54 9.26 -10.04
C LEU A 488 39.82 10.09 -10.11
N VAL A 489 39.66 11.38 -10.41
CA VAL A 489 40.74 12.36 -10.53
C VAL A 489 40.49 13.52 -9.57
N LEU A 490 41.35 13.67 -8.57
CA LEU A 490 41.31 14.76 -7.60
C LEU A 490 42.36 15.81 -7.98
N ASN A 491 41.93 17.05 -8.21
CA ASN A 491 42.80 18.18 -8.60
C ASN A 491 43.81 17.83 -9.71
N GLY A 492 43.33 17.12 -10.74
CA GLY A 492 44.14 16.70 -11.90
C GLY A 492 44.99 15.44 -11.69
N THR A 493 45.03 14.87 -10.49
CA THR A 493 45.76 13.63 -10.17
C THR A 493 44.78 12.47 -10.06
N ARG A 494 44.99 11.38 -10.81
CA ARG A 494 44.17 10.16 -10.68
C ARG A 494 44.44 9.50 -9.32
N VAL A 495 43.39 9.36 -8.52
CA VAL A 495 43.43 8.75 -7.19
C VAL A 495 42.80 7.36 -7.17
N ASP A 496 41.84 7.06 -8.05
CA ASP A 496 41.22 5.72 -8.16
C ASP A 496 41.05 5.28 -9.63
N ASP A 497 41.00 3.98 -9.86
CA ASP A 497 40.79 3.32 -11.16
C ASP A 497 39.89 2.09 -10.91
N ALA A 498 38.58 2.35 -10.87
CA ALA A 498 37.57 1.42 -10.39
C ALA A 498 36.97 0.59 -11.52
N ARG A 499 36.86 -0.72 -11.31
CA ARG A 499 36.10 -1.62 -12.18
C ARG A 499 35.18 -2.49 -11.33
N TRP A 500 33.96 -2.70 -11.80
CA TRP A 500 32.99 -3.60 -11.16
C TRP A 500 32.06 -4.18 -12.22
N ASP A 501 31.27 -5.18 -11.83
CA ASP A 501 30.44 -5.96 -12.73
C ASP A 501 28.97 -5.82 -12.38
N GLY A 502 28.15 -5.57 -13.39
CA GLY A 502 26.69 -5.60 -13.34
C GLY A 502 26.03 -4.49 -12.53
N GLN A 503 24.73 -4.69 -12.33
CA GLN A 503 23.82 -3.74 -11.68
C GLN A 503 23.96 -3.74 -10.15
N THR A 504 25.07 -3.20 -9.65
CA THR A 504 25.37 -3.22 -8.22
C THR A 504 25.95 -1.90 -7.73
N GLU A 505 25.72 -1.64 -6.44
CA GLU A 505 26.34 -0.53 -5.74
C GLU A 505 27.82 -0.84 -5.47
N ARG A 506 28.68 0.10 -5.85
CA ARG A 506 30.10 0.09 -5.53
C ARG A 506 30.41 1.21 -4.54
N VAL A 507 30.75 0.82 -3.32
CA VAL A 507 31.39 1.71 -2.35
C VAL A 507 32.90 1.59 -2.48
N GLY A 508 33.56 2.66 -2.92
CA GLY A 508 35.01 2.76 -3.02
C GLY A 508 35.60 3.61 -1.91
N GLU A 509 36.82 3.28 -1.49
CA GLU A 509 37.64 4.11 -0.59
C GLU A 509 39.08 4.11 -1.09
N VAL A 510 39.67 5.31 -1.20
CA VAL A 510 41.08 5.45 -1.57
C VAL A 510 41.79 6.47 -0.70
N ALA A 511 42.97 6.09 -0.21
CA ALA A 511 43.88 6.99 0.49
C ALA A 511 44.76 7.74 -0.51
N PHE A 512 45.04 9.01 -0.23
CA PHE A 512 45.90 9.85 -1.09
C PHE A 512 46.71 10.85 -0.24
N GLY A 513 47.73 11.46 -0.84
CA GLY A 513 48.55 12.46 -0.15
C GLY A 513 47.79 13.76 0.07
N CYS A 514 47.73 14.27 1.30
CA CYS A 514 47.00 15.51 1.62
C CYS A 514 47.52 16.74 0.88
N SER A 515 48.73 16.69 0.30
CA SER A 515 49.27 17.71 -0.58
C SER A 515 48.50 17.88 -1.89
N LEU A 516 47.63 16.93 -2.25
CA LEU A 516 46.69 17.07 -3.38
C LEU A 516 45.53 18.02 -3.06
N LEU A 517 45.22 18.25 -1.80
CA LEU A 517 44.17 19.17 -1.39
C LEU A 517 44.68 20.61 -1.36
N THR A 518 43.77 21.54 -1.57
CA THR A 518 43.99 22.97 -1.41
C THR A 518 42.94 23.55 -0.48
N MET A 519 43.30 24.58 0.27
CA MET A 519 42.31 25.41 0.94
C MET A 519 41.46 26.11 -0.12
N GLY A 520 40.14 26.09 0.06
CA GLY A 520 39.17 26.56 -0.93
C GLY A 520 38.76 25.45 -1.89
N ARG A 521 38.78 25.73 -3.18
CA ARG A 521 38.17 24.91 -4.23
C ARG A 521 39.03 23.69 -4.59
N ASN A 522 38.46 22.50 -4.46
CA ASN A 522 38.99 21.23 -4.95
C ASN A 522 38.02 20.60 -5.95
N VAL A 523 38.54 19.85 -6.92
CA VAL A 523 37.76 19.27 -8.02
C VAL A 523 37.93 17.76 -8.02
N ILE A 524 36.81 17.04 -7.92
CA ILE A 524 36.71 15.59 -8.10
C ILE A 524 36.10 15.37 -9.49
N ARG A 525 36.86 14.78 -10.40
CA ARG A 525 36.40 14.44 -11.76
C ARG A 525 36.33 12.94 -11.92
N LEU A 526 35.24 12.45 -12.49
CA LEU A 526 35.03 11.06 -12.85
C LEU A 526 35.19 10.90 -14.35
N ASP A 527 35.89 9.85 -14.77
CA ASP A 527 36.02 9.48 -16.18
C ASP A 527 35.56 8.04 -16.39
N SER A 528 34.61 7.82 -17.31
CA SER A 528 34.32 6.50 -17.87
C SER A 528 34.98 6.39 -19.25
N PRO A 529 36.11 5.67 -19.39
CA PRO A 529 36.88 5.63 -20.63
C PRO A 529 36.30 4.71 -21.71
N GLN A 530 35.24 3.95 -21.40
CA GLN A 530 34.61 2.99 -22.32
C GLN A 530 35.59 1.95 -22.89
N ASP A 531 36.49 1.43 -22.04
CA ASP A 531 37.56 0.50 -22.43
C ASP A 531 37.34 -0.95 -21.93
N THR A 532 36.16 -1.25 -21.38
CA THR A 532 35.80 -2.60 -20.89
C THR A 532 35.50 -3.58 -22.01
N GLY A 533 35.14 -3.08 -23.20
CA GLY A 533 34.63 -3.87 -24.31
C GLY A 533 33.12 -4.12 -24.25
N ALA A 534 32.44 -3.66 -23.19
CA ALA A 534 30.99 -3.63 -23.15
C ALA A 534 30.44 -2.59 -24.16
N SER A 535 29.30 -2.89 -24.78
CA SER A 535 28.61 -1.97 -25.70
C SER A 535 28.02 -0.75 -24.97
N SER A 536 27.82 -0.85 -23.66
CA SER A 536 27.27 0.17 -22.78
C SER A 536 27.95 0.07 -21.41
N ASP A 537 28.36 1.20 -20.85
CA ASP A 537 28.95 1.33 -19.51
C ASP A 537 28.28 2.52 -18.81
N VAL A 538 27.05 2.33 -18.34
CA VAL A 538 26.28 3.39 -17.68
C VAL A 538 26.41 3.25 -16.18
N ALA A 539 26.85 4.31 -15.49
CA ALA A 539 26.99 4.34 -14.04
C ALA A 539 26.37 5.60 -13.46
N LEU A 540 25.72 5.48 -12.29
CA LEU A 540 25.19 6.60 -11.53
C LEU A 540 26.18 6.99 -10.42
N VAL A 541 26.35 8.28 -10.23
CA VAL A 541 27.14 8.85 -9.14
C VAL A 541 26.19 9.22 -8.02
N ASN A 542 26.43 8.70 -6.83
CA ASN A 542 25.62 9.05 -5.67
C ASN A 542 26.29 10.16 -4.86
N TRP A 543 27.34 9.82 -4.11
CA TRP A 543 27.97 10.74 -3.18
C TRP A 543 29.49 10.58 -3.10
N PHE A 544 30.15 11.58 -2.51
CA PHE A 544 31.55 11.57 -2.11
C PHE A 544 31.71 11.95 -0.63
N GLU A 545 32.66 11.31 0.05
CA GLU A 545 33.14 11.76 1.36
C GLU A 545 34.65 11.99 1.29
N LEU A 546 35.05 13.20 1.66
CA LEU A 546 36.46 13.57 1.76
C LEU A 546 36.85 13.66 3.24
N GLU A 547 37.62 12.69 3.72
CA GLU A 547 38.22 12.72 5.06
C GLU A 547 39.63 13.34 4.97
N TYR A 548 39.92 14.32 5.83
CA TYR A 548 41.21 15.02 5.83
C TYR A 548 41.56 15.59 7.22
N PRO A 549 42.86 15.77 7.53
CA PRO A 549 43.30 16.48 8.72
C PRO A 549 43.01 17.99 8.58
N ARG A 550 42.23 18.53 9.52
CA ARG A 550 41.85 19.93 9.57
C ARG A 550 42.49 20.60 10.80
N PRO A 551 43.11 21.78 10.66
CA PRO A 551 43.62 22.52 11.81
C PRO A 551 42.47 23.09 12.67
N PHE A 552 42.78 23.38 13.94
CA PHE A 552 41.85 24.03 14.88
C PHE A 552 41.69 25.53 14.60
N VAL A 553 41.04 25.85 13.48
CA VAL A 553 40.73 27.23 13.07
C VAL A 553 39.23 27.35 12.80
N ALA A 554 38.62 28.39 13.36
CA ALA A 554 37.23 28.73 13.14
C ALA A 554 36.97 29.14 11.69
N ASP A 555 35.81 28.73 11.19
CA ASP A 555 35.28 29.12 9.89
C ASP A 555 34.00 29.92 10.13
N GLY A 556 34.00 31.19 9.75
CA GLY A 556 32.87 32.09 10.02
C GLY A 556 32.49 32.17 11.51
N ASP A 557 33.46 32.34 12.41
CA ASP A 557 33.26 32.39 13.88
C ASP A 557 32.71 31.10 14.53
N ARG A 558 32.80 29.97 13.84
CA ARG A 558 32.32 28.66 14.32
C ARG A 558 33.33 27.55 14.01
N LEU A 559 33.43 26.57 14.88
CA LEU A 559 34.11 25.31 14.65
C LEU A 559 33.34 24.17 15.33
N ALA A 560 32.84 23.23 14.54
CA ALA A 560 32.41 21.92 15.04
C ALA A 560 33.50 20.90 14.72
N PHE A 561 33.92 20.11 15.71
CA PHE A 561 34.95 19.09 15.50
C PHE A 561 34.71 17.88 16.38
N ARG A 562 35.19 16.72 15.94
CA ARG A 562 35.24 15.50 16.72
C ARG A 562 36.69 15.11 16.97
N TYR A 563 36.98 14.70 18.19
CA TYR A 563 38.31 14.26 18.59
C TYR A 563 38.26 12.83 19.08
N ASP A 564 38.95 11.93 18.36
CA ASP A 564 38.84 10.49 18.55
C ASP A 564 39.94 9.89 19.44
N GLN A 565 40.97 10.65 19.79
CA GLN A 565 42.10 10.15 20.57
C GLN A 565 41.85 10.30 22.07
N ALA A 566 41.84 9.17 22.77
CA ALA A 566 41.69 9.17 24.22
C ALA A 566 42.89 9.86 24.91
N GLY A 567 42.62 10.65 25.95
CA GLY A 567 43.63 11.38 26.72
C GLY A 567 43.13 12.70 27.29
N ASP A 568 44.01 13.37 28.03
CA ASP A 568 43.79 14.74 28.52
C ASP A 568 44.42 15.72 27.52
N TRP A 569 43.62 16.63 26.98
CA TRP A 569 44.04 17.53 25.90
C TRP A 569 43.71 18.97 26.23
N GLU A 570 44.57 19.89 25.77
CA GLU A 570 44.24 21.32 25.68
C GLU A 570 44.08 21.71 24.21
N TYR A 571 42.92 22.23 23.84
CA TYR A 571 42.60 22.66 22.48
C TYR A 571 42.81 24.17 22.33
N HIS A 572 43.54 24.58 21.29
CA HIS A 572 43.73 25.97 20.92
C HIS A 572 43.01 26.22 19.61
N ILE A 573 41.99 27.07 19.61
CA ILE A 573 41.19 27.36 18.43
C ILE A 573 41.34 28.83 18.06
N ASP A 574 41.89 29.06 16.87
CA ASP A 574 42.14 30.39 16.31
C ASP A 574 41.03 30.86 15.37
N GLY A 575 41.08 32.13 14.97
CA GLY A 575 40.32 32.65 13.83
C GLY A 575 38.98 33.29 14.16
N PHE A 576 38.67 33.53 15.44
CA PHE A 576 37.45 34.23 15.84
C PHE A 576 37.57 35.75 15.73
N THR A 577 36.47 36.42 15.41
CA THR A 577 36.39 37.88 15.25
C THR A 577 35.95 38.62 16.52
N GLY A 578 35.52 37.90 17.56
CA GLY A 578 35.05 38.47 18.83
C GLY A 578 35.29 37.55 20.03
N SER A 579 35.13 38.10 21.24
CA SER A 579 35.43 37.40 22.51
C SER A 579 34.25 36.65 23.12
N ASP A 580 33.05 36.77 22.55
CA ASP A 580 31.80 36.16 23.02
C ASP A 580 31.70 34.68 22.63
N LEU A 581 32.70 33.89 23.04
CA LEU A 581 32.87 32.49 22.64
C LEU A 581 32.21 31.52 23.62
N GLU A 582 31.57 30.51 23.05
CA GLU A 582 30.86 29.45 23.77
C GLU A 582 31.38 28.09 23.32
N VAL A 583 31.43 27.14 24.25
CA VAL A 583 31.97 25.79 24.04
C VAL A 583 30.98 24.78 24.59
N TYR A 584 30.62 23.81 23.77
CA TYR A 584 29.72 22.73 24.15
C TYR A 584 30.33 21.38 23.78
N ASP A 585 30.16 20.40 24.66
CA ASP A 585 30.27 18.98 24.31
C ASP A 585 28.90 18.54 23.78
N VAL A 586 28.87 18.12 22.52
CA VAL A 586 27.67 17.73 21.76
C VAL A 586 27.78 16.29 21.27
N THR A 587 28.59 15.48 21.98
CA THR A 587 28.75 14.05 21.69
C THR A 587 27.42 13.31 21.75
N ASP A 588 26.63 13.62 22.77
CA ASP A 588 25.23 13.24 22.87
C ASP A 588 24.37 14.47 22.50
N PRO A 589 23.72 14.49 21.32
CA PRO A 589 22.91 15.63 20.90
C PRO A 589 21.64 15.82 21.76
N GLU A 590 21.19 14.78 22.47
CA GLU A 590 20.06 14.85 23.41
C GLU A 590 20.48 15.24 24.83
N ALA A 591 21.79 15.24 25.12
CA ALA A 591 22.34 15.65 26.41
C ALA A 591 23.60 16.53 26.30
N PRO A 592 23.56 17.66 25.57
CA PRO A 592 24.70 18.56 25.42
C PRO A 592 25.16 19.14 26.77
N LEU A 593 26.48 19.30 26.92
CA LEU A 593 27.10 19.90 28.10
C LEU A 593 27.69 21.27 27.76
N LEU A 594 27.48 22.26 28.64
CA LEU A 594 28.16 23.54 28.55
C LEU A 594 29.55 23.44 29.20
N LEU A 595 30.60 23.75 28.44
CA LEU A 595 31.95 23.85 28.96
C LEU A 595 32.20 25.27 29.47
N THR A 596 32.44 25.38 30.77
CA THR A 596 32.57 26.65 31.50
C THR A 596 34.03 27.00 31.75
N ASN A 597 34.30 28.30 31.93
CA ASN A 597 35.65 28.83 32.18
C ASN A 597 36.70 28.58 31.07
N PRO A 598 36.38 28.58 29.77
CA PRO A 598 37.44 28.64 28.76
C PRO A 598 38.19 29.98 28.86
N VAL A 599 39.43 30.02 28.37
CA VAL A 599 40.22 31.26 28.29
C VAL A 599 40.15 31.81 26.88
N VAL A 600 39.81 33.09 26.76
CA VAL A 600 39.79 33.81 25.49
C VAL A 600 40.95 34.81 25.49
N GLU A 601 41.84 34.69 24.51
CA GLU A 601 43.01 35.54 24.33
C GLU A 601 42.78 36.49 23.16
N ALA A 602 43.06 37.77 23.38
CA ALA A 602 42.96 38.79 22.35
C ALA A 602 44.27 38.90 21.55
N GLY A 603 44.16 38.92 20.22
CA GLY A 603 45.27 39.11 19.28
C GLY A 603 44.79 39.80 18.00
N ALA A 604 45.43 39.49 16.86
CA ALA A 604 44.92 39.92 15.55
C ALA A 604 43.57 39.27 15.20
N ALA A 605 43.36 38.05 15.70
CA ALA A 605 42.08 37.39 15.86
C ALA A 605 42.00 36.91 17.33
N PHE A 606 40.81 36.53 17.79
CA PHE A 606 40.63 35.93 19.11
C PHE A 606 40.96 34.43 19.05
N ARG A 607 41.64 33.96 20.09
CA ARG A 607 41.95 32.55 20.32
C ARG A 607 41.18 32.05 21.53
N LEU A 608 40.55 30.88 21.40
CA LEU A 608 39.95 30.16 22.52
C LEU A 608 40.89 29.04 22.97
N ARG A 609 41.05 28.89 24.29
CA ARG A 609 41.72 27.77 24.92
C ARG A 609 40.79 27.08 25.91
N PHE A 610 40.65 25.78 25.78
CA PHE A 610 39.93 24.96 26.75
C PHE A 610 40.55 23.57 26.83
N ARG A 611 40.36 22.87 27.95
CA ARG A 611 40.83 21.50 28.11
C ARG A 611 39.68 20.53 28.30
N ASP A 612 39.93 19.27 27.96
CA ASP A 612 39.01 18.18 28.27
C ASP A 612 39.71 16.83 28.41
N SER A 613 39.02 15.89 29.06
CA SER A 613 39.42 14.48 29.19
C SER A 613 38.57 13.64 28.25
N VAL A 614 39.16 13.18 27.15
CA VAL A 614 38.50 12.38 26.12
C VAL A 614 38.69 10.90 26.46
N ALA A 615 37.60 10.21 26.82
CA ALA A 615 37.61 8.76 27.09
C ALA A 615 37.16 7.93 25.88
N ALA A 616 36.32 8.53 25.04
CA ALA A 616 35.79 8.00 23.79
C ALA A 616 35.65 9.17 22.81
N PRO A 617 35.48 8.94 21.51
CA PRO A 617 35.29 10.02 20.54
C PRO A 617 34.28 11.08 21.00
N THR A 618 34.76 12.31 21.15
CA THR A 618 33.97 13.42 21.72
C THR A 618 33.79 14.50 20.66
N ALA A 619 32.55 14.97 20.47
CA ALA A 619 32.21 16.03 19.53
C ALA A 619 32.01 17.36 20.28
N TYR A 620 32.60 18.44 19.75
CA TYR A 620 32.53 19.77 20.32
C TYR A 620 31.95 20.76 19.32
N LEU A 621 31.16 21.70 19.84
CA LEU A 621 30.74 22.89 19.13
C LEU A 621 31.34 24.12 19.81
N VAL A 622 32.15 24.87 19.07
CA VAL A 622 32.76 26.13 19.50
C VAL A 622 32.29 27.24 18.59
N GLN A 623 31.75 28.32 19.14
CA GLN A 623 31.21 29.40 18.31
C GLN A 623 31.07 30.72 19.06
N ARG A 624 30.94 31.82 18.32
CA ARG A 624 30.45 33.08 18.87
C ARG A 624 28.94 33.02 19.14
N SER A 625 28.47 33.84 20.08
CA SER A 625 27.03 33.96 20.38
C SER A 625 26.20 34.42 19.17
N THR A 626 26.82 35.13 18.22
CA THR A 626 26.19 35.56 16.96
C THR A 626 25.97 34.42 15.95
N GLN A 627 26.60 33.25 16.16
CA GLN A 627 26.45 32.07 15.29
C GLN A 627 25.34 31.12 15.75
N ARG A 628 24.61 31.46 16.82
CA ARG A 628 23.43 30.70 17.24
C ARG A 628 22.38 30.71 16.14
N LEU A 629 21.81 29.55 15.83
CA LEU A 629 20.81 29.39 14.76
C LEU A 629 19.45 29.92 15.20
N ALA A 630 18.66 30.42 14.25
CA ALA A 630 17.23 30.66 14.44
C ALA A 630 16.47 29.43 13.91
N PRO A 631 15.32 29.07 14.50
CA PRO A 631 14.47 28.02 13.94
C PRO A 631 13.98 28.43 12.54
N GLN A 632 13.77 27.44 11.67
CA GLN A 632 13.16 27.67 10.36
C GLN A 632 11.69 28.11 10.49
N ALA A 633 10.98 27.53 11.46
CA ALA A 633 9.63 27.92 11.81
C ALA A 633 9.35 27.69 13.31
N LEU A 634 8.47 28.53 13.85
CA LEU A 634 7.83 28.32 15.14
C LEU A 634 6.33 28.26 14.89
N ILE A 635 5.71 27.13 15.21
CA ILE A 635 4.33 26.85 14.85
C ILE A 635 3.58 26.52 16.13
N ARG A 636 2.51 27.27 16.42
CA ARG A 636 1.63 26.93 17.54
C ARG A 636 0.83 25.69 17.18
N ASP A 637 0.86 24.72 18.09
CA ASP A 637 0.11 23.48 17.94
C ASP A 637 -1.38 23.66 18.29
N THR A 638 -2.23 22.86 17.66
CA THR A 638 -3.64 22.68 18.03
C THR A 638 -3.82 21.24 18.49
N PRO A 639 -3.74 20.96 19.80
CA PRO A 639 -3.69 19.59 20.30
C PRO A 639 -4.89 18.74 19.88
N SER A 640 -4.60 17.52 19.49
CA SER A 640 -5.57 16.45 19.24
C SER A 640 -5.40 15.31 20.25
N SER A 641 -6.20 14.26 20.10
CA SER A 641 -6.14 13.07 20.97
C SER A 641 -6.46 11.79 20.22
N TRP A 642 -5.96 11.64 18.99
CA TRP A 642 -6.24 10.51 18.11
C TRP A 642 -5.75 9.16 18.65
N ARG A 643 -4.76 9.19 19.55
CA ARG A 643 -4.37 8.05 20.41
C ARG A 643 -5.35 7.72 21.54
N SER A 644 -6.52 8.34 21.62
CA SER A 644 -7.56 7.95 22.57
C SER A 644 -8.36 6.76 22.03
N PRO A 645 -8.54 5.68 22.81
CA PRO A 645 -9.41 4.57 22.41
C PRO A 645 -10.91 4.93 22.45
N ASP A 646 -11.27 6.11 22.99
CA ASP A 646 -12.66 6.58 23.06
C ASP A 646 -13.22 7.07 21.72
N HIS A 647 -12.36 7.29 20.73
CA HIS A 647 -12.79 7.63 19.36
C HIS A 647 -13.49 6.45 18.69
N GLY A 648 -14.22 6.70 17.62
CA GLY A 648 -14.84 5.67 16.79
C GLY A 648 -15.35 6.25 15.48
N ALA A 649 -15.10 5.55 14.37
CA ALA A 649 -15.52 5.97 13.04
C ALA A 649 -15.75 4.76 12.12
N ASP A 650 -16.61 4.94 11.13
CA ASP A 650 -16.76 4.04 9.99
C ASP A 650 -16.04 4.61 8.75
N TYR A 651 -15.97 5.95 8.66
CA TYR A 651 -15.37 6.72 7.56
C TYR A 651 -14.39 7.77 8.10
N ILE A 652 -13.10 7.57 7.83
CA ILE A 652 -12.03 8.47 8.23
C ILE A 652 -11.61 9.29 7.00
N VAL A 653 -11.69 10.61 7.10
CA VAL A 653 -11.09 11.52 6.12
C VAL A 653 -9.76 12.02 6.68
N ILE A 654 -8.66 11.78 5.97
CA ILE A 654 -7.34 12.32 6.29
C ILE A 654 -7.04 13.43 5.28
N THR A 655 -6.80 14.64 5.75
CA THR A 655 -6.66 15.80 4.86
C THR A 655 -5.73 16.86 5.42
N HIS A 656 -5.12 17.66 4.55
CA HIS A 656 -4.44 18.88 4.96
C HIS A 656 -5.45 19.98 5.36
N ALA A 657 -5.07 20.85 6.31
CA ALA A 657 -5.89 21.94 6.82
C ALA A 657 -6.56 22.79 5.71
N ASP A 658 -5.85 23.00 4.60
CA ASP A 658 -6.30 23.80 3.46
C ASP A 658 -7.57 23.25 2.77
N PHE A 659 -7.83 21.95 2.85
CA PHE A 659 -8.98 21.30 2.21
C PHE A 659 -10.10 20.94 3.18
N ARG A 660 -9.87 21.08 4.49
CA ARG A 660 -10.84 20.71 5.53
C ARG A 660 -12.22 21.34 5.33
N SER A 661 -12.26 22.62 4.95
CA SER A 661 -13.53 23.30 4.70
C SER A 661 -14.23 22.82 3.43
N ALA A 662 -13.48 22.51 2.38
CA ALA A 662 -13.99 22.06 1.09
C ALA A 662 -14.57 20.63 1.16
N ILE A 663 -14.03 19.77 2.04
CA ILE A 663 -14.49 18.38 2.17
C ILE A 663 -15.71 18.22 3.09
N GLN A 664 -15.97 19.17 3.99
CA GLN A 664 -17.04 19.07 4.99
C GLN A 664 -18.42 18.70 4.41
N PRO A 665 -18.87 19.24 3.25
CA PRO A 665 -20.16 18.85 2.67
C PRO A 665 -20.28 17.35 2.32
N LEU A 666 -19.17 16.70 1.93
CA LEU A 666 -19.15 15.25 1.69
C LEU A 666 -19.23 14.47 3.00
N VAL A 667 -18.50 14.92 4.01
CA VAL A 667 -18.51 14.32 5.36
C VAL A 667 -19.92 14.35 5.94
N ASP A 668 -20.59 15.50 5.87
CA ASP A 668 -21.97 15.67 6.33
C ASP A 668 -22.94 14.76 5.56
N HIS A 669 -22.71 14.58 4.25
CA HIS A 669 -23.49 13.69 3.39
C HIS A 669 -23.36 12.22 3.78
N ARG A 670 -22.16 11.80 4.18
CA ARG A 670 -21.87 10.44 4.68
C ARG A 670 -22.48 10.21 6.06
N ALA A 671 -22.36 11.19 6.96
CA ALA A 671 -23.00 11.16 8.27
C ALA A 671 -24.53 11.09 8.17
N ALA A 672 -25.14 11.85 7.26
CA ALA A 672 -26.57 11.81 6.98
C ALA A 672 -27.05 10.44 6.46
N ARG A 673 -26.16 9.61 5.92
CA ARG A 673 -26.42 8.21 5.53
C ARG A 673 -25.95 7.18 6.56
N GLY A 674 -25.75 7.60 7.80
CA GLY A 674 -25.56 6.71 8.95
C GLY A 674 -24.12 6.24 9.17
N LEU A 675 -23.12 6.82 8.50
CA LEU A 675 -21.71 6.55 8.81
C LEU A 675 -21.23 7.42 9.98
N ARG A 676 -20.50 6.85 10.93
CA ARG A 676 -19.72 7.63 11.90
C ARG A 676 -18.51 8.22 11.17
N THR A 677 -18.47 9.54 11.03
CA THR A 677 -17.43 10.21 10.23
C THR A 677 -16.50 11.03 11.09
N VAL A 678 -15.21 11.02 10.78
CA VAL A 678 -14.22 11.95 11.36
C VAL A 678 -13.39 12.59 10.26
N VAL A 679 -12.98 13.85 10.48
CA VAL A 679 -12.02 14.56 9.64
C VAL A 679 -10.79 14.83 10.48
N VAL A 680 -9.68 14.24 10.04
CA VAL A 680 -8.39 14.26 10.72
C VAL A 680 -7.45 15.13 9.91
N ASP A 681 -6.85 16.12 10.57
CA ASP A 681 -5.77 16.89 9.96
C ASP A 681 -4.53 15.99 9.90
N VAL A 682 -3.90 15.86 8.73
CA VAL A 682 -2.70 15.03 8.60
C VAL A 682 -1.56 15.51 9.49
N GLN A 683 -1.53 16.81 9.84
CA GLN A 683 -0.54 17.32 10.77
C GLN A 683 -0.71 16.76 12.18
N ASP A 684 -1.95 16.55 12.64
CA ASP A 684 -2.22 15.92 13.94
C ASP A 684 -1.71 14.46 13.97
N ILE A 685 -1.78 13.77 12.83
CA ILE A 685 -1.22 12.43 12.68
C ILE A 685 0.30 12.47 12.85
N TYR A 686 0.99 13.40 12.19
CA TYR A 686 2.44 13.53 12.36
C TYR A 686 2.80 13.85 13.82
N ASP A 687 2.08 14.79 14.43
CA ASP A 687 2.33 15.24 15.78
C ASP A 687 2.16 14.12 16.81
N GLU A 688 1.16 13.25 16.63
CA GLU A 688 0.90 12.12 17.51
C GLU A 688 1.66 10.84 17.14
N PHE A 689 1.94 10.53 15.88
CA PHE A 689 2.46 9.21 15.45
C PHE A 689 3.91 9.23 14.96
N SER A 690 4.49 10.41 14.68
CA SER A 690 5.90 10.56 14.28
C SER A 690 6.60 11.71 15.00
N ALA A 691 6.12 12.11 16.19
CA ALA A 691 6.68 13.22 16.97
C ALA A 691 6.74 14.58 16.22
N GLY A 692 5.88 14.75 15.22
CA GLY A 692 5.76 15.93 14.36
C GLY A 692 6.52 15.82 13.04
N HIS A 693 7.26 14.73 12.79
CA HIS A 693 8.02 14.56 11.55
C HIS A 693 7.09 14.20 10.38
N PHE A 694 7.30 14.82 9.23
CA PHE A 694 6.60 14.47 7.99
C PHE A 694 7.02 13.06 7.55
N ASP A 695 6.12 12.08 7.70
CA ASP A 695 6.38 10.67 7.40
C ASP A 695 5.10 9.94 6.98
N ALA A 696 5.13 9.22 5.86
CA ALA A 696 4.01 8.39 5.43
C ALA A 696 3.69 7.27 6.44
N GLY A 697 4.69 6.70 7.12
CA GLY A 697 4.52 5.66 8.14
C GLY A 697 3.58 6.09 9.26
N ALA A 698 3.58 7.38 9.63
CA ALA A 698 2.67 7.92 10.65
C ALA A 698 1.19 7.73 10.28
N ILE A 699 0.85 7.82 8.99
CA ILE A 699 -0.52 7.62 8.49
C ILE A 699 -0.92 6.14 8.60
N HIS A 700 -0.01 5.22 8.24
CA HIS A 700 -0.22 3.79 8.42
C HIS A 700 -0.44 3.45 9.91
N ASP A 701 0.46 3.91 10.79
CA ASP A 701 0.41 3.62 12.23
C ASP A 701 -0.85 4.20 12.88
N PHE A 702 -1.31 5.37 12.42
CA PHE A 702 -2.59 5.94 12.83
C PHE A 702 -3.78 5.06 12.43
N LEU A 703 -3.81 4.58 11.18
CA LEU A 703 -4.90 3.74 10.69
C LEU A 703 -4.92 2.36 11.37
N GLU A 704 -3.75 1.76 11.60
CA GLU A 704 -3.59 0.54 12.39
C GLU A 704 -4.10 0.78 13.83
N TYR A 705 -3.66 1.87 14.46
CA TYR A 705 -4.11 2.22 15.81
C TYR A 705 -5.63 2.39 15.86
N ALA A 706 -6.22 3.14 14.93
CA ALA A 706 -7.66 3.36 14.86
C ALA A 706 -8.41 2.04 14.66
N TYR A 707 -7.92 1.15 13.79
CA TYR A 707 -8.53 -0.15 13.53
C TYR A 707 -8.60 -1.04 14.78
N PHE A 708 -7.52 -1.13 15.56
CA PHE A 708 -7.45 -2.02 16.71
C PHE A 708 -7.97 -1.44 18.02
N ASN A 709 -7.89 -0.11 18.21
CA ASN A 709 -8.07 0.51 19.53
C ASN A 709 -9.33 1.38 19.67
N TRP A 710 -9.88 1.91 18.59
CA TRP A 710 -11.07 2.75 18.67
C TRP A 710 -12.34 1.95 18.96
N GLN A 711 -13.35 2.64 19.48
CA GLN A 711 -14.69 2.13 19.70
C GLN A 711 -15.26 1.53 18.42
N ARG A 712 -15.57 0.25 18.55
CA ARG A 712 -16.05 -0.57 17.45
C ARG A 712 -17.49 -0.20 17.03
N PRO A 713 -17.94 -0.54 15.81
CA PRO A 713 -17.23 -1.28 14.76
C PRO A 713 -15.93 -0.59 14.30
N ALA A 714 -14.97 -1.35 13.80
CA ALA A 714 -13.71 -0.77 13.33
C ALA A 714 -13.96 0.03 12.03
N PRO A 715 -13.15 1.08 11.75
CA PRO A 715 -13.28 1.84 10.52
C PRO A 715 -13.29 0.94 9.28
N SER A 716 -14.11 1.31 8.30
CA SER A 716 -14.29 0.53 7.06
C SER A 716 -13.78 1.28 5.83
N TYR A 717 -13.72 2.62 5.90
CA TYR A 717 -13.39 3.47 4.77
C TYR A 717 -12.38 4.54 5.18
N VAL A 718 -11.43 4.81 4.29
CA VAL A 718 -10.42 5.87 4.44
C VAL A 718 -10.39 6.72 3.17
N LEU A 719 -10.69 8.01 3.28
CA LEU A 719 -10.50 8.96 2.19
C LEU A 719 -9.28 9.84 2.45
N LEU A 720 -8.28 9.74 1.59
CA LEU A 720 -7.15 10.68 1.54
C LEU A 720 -7.54 11.90 0.70
N VAL A 721 -7.40 13.11 1.22
CA VAL A 721 -7.72 14.34 0.50
C VAL A 721 -6.50 15.25 0.45
N GLY A 722 -5.87 15.25 -0.71
CA GLY A 722 -4.61 15.93 -0.99
C GLY A 722 -3.78 15.12 -1.97
N ASP A 723 -3.15 15.83 -2.90
CA ASP A 723 -2.20 15.25 -3.85
C ASP A 723 -0.82 14.99 -3.21
N GLY A 724 0.05 14.23 -3.89
CA GLY A 724 1.40 13.97 -3.44
C GLY A 724 2.27 13.21 -4.44
N HIS A 725 3.58 13.36 -4.33
CA HIS A 725 4.56 12.80 -5.27
C HIS A 725 5.84 12.33 -4.57
N TYR A 726 6.75 11.70 -5.32
CA TYR A 726 8.00 11.15 -4.77
C TYR A 726 9.06 12.19 -4.36
N ASP A 727 8.96 13.43 -4.86
CA ASP A 727 9.91 14.50 -4.56
C ASP A 727 9.60 15.28 -3.28
N PHE A 728 9.63 14.60 -2.14
CA PHE A 728 9.22 15.18 -0.83
C PHE A 728 10.01 16.41 -0.39
N LYS A 729 11.26 16.54 -0.85
CA LYS A 729 12.20 17.59 -0.45
C LYS A 729 12.31 18.72 -1.49
N ASP A 730 11.50 18.66 -2.55
CA ASP A 730 11.60 19.54 -3.72
C ASP A 730 13.02 19.56 -4.32
N ALA A 731 13.67 18.40 -4.38
CA ALA A 731 15.01 18.23 -4.93
C ALA A 731 15.06 18.63 -6.42
N ARG A 732 13.95 18.46 -7.15
CA ARG A 732 13.80 18.90 -8.55
C ARG A 732 13.42 20.38 -8.69
N GLY A 733 13.08 21.08 -7.60
CA GLY A 733 12.70 22.50 -7.61
C GLY A 733 11.41 22.78 -8.39
N THR A 734 10.47 21.85 -8.36
CA THR A 734 9.14 22.02 -8.97
C THR A 734 8.25 22.98 -8.18
N GLY A 735 8.48 23.07 -6.87
CA GLY A 735 7.65 23.83 -5.94
C GLY A 735 6.23 23.25 -5.75
N GLU A 736 5.99 22.03 -6.22
CA GLU A 736 4.72 21.35 -6.02
C GLU A 736 4.60 20.85 -4.57
N PRO A 737 3.49 21.14 -3.88
CA PRO A 737 3.29 20.71 -2.51
C PRO A 737 2.90 19.22 -2.44
N VAL A 738 3.47 18.51 -1.47
CA VAL A 738 2.98 17.20 -1.04
C VAL A 738 2.02 17.39 0.12
N PHE A 739 0.71 17.30 -0.13
CA PHE A 739 -0.30 17.44 0.91
C PHE A 739 -0.52 16.15 1.68
N ILE A 740 -0.60 15.01 0.98
CA ILE A 740 -0.68 13.68 1.57
C ILE A 740 0.32 12.79 0.81
N PRO A 741 1.42 12.33 1.43
CA PRO A 741 2.43 11.57 0.72
C PRO A 741 1.82 10.26 0.15
N PRO A 742 2.20 9.84 -1.06
CA PRO A 742 1.96 8.46 -1.49
C PRO A 742 2.72 7.49 -0.59
N TYR A 743 2.14 6.32 -0.31
CA TYR A 743 2.93 5.23 0.28
C TYR A 743 3.83 4.66 -0.81
N LEU A 744 5.11 5.06 -0.83
CA LEU A 744 6.06 4.60 -1.84
C LEU A 744 6.73 3.30 -1.41
N TRP A 745 6.59 2.26 -2.23
CA TRP A 745 7.21 0.97 -1.96
C TRP A 745 7.67 0.26 -3.26
N PRO A 746 8.77 -0.52 -3.25
CA PRO A 746 9.22 -1.29 -4.40
C PRO A 746 8.31 -2.51 -4.66
N VAL A 747 7.06 -2.25 -5.06
CA VAL A 747 6.05 -3.29 -5.34
C VAL A 747 6.01 -3.72 -6.79
N ASP A 748 6.44 -2.86 -7.72
CA ASP A 748 6.31 -3.09 -9.14
C ASP A 748 7.53 -3.86 -9.67
N PRO A 749 7.35 -5.02 -10.32
CA PRO A 749 8.46 -5.86 -10.75
C PRO A 749 9.25 -5.27 -11.94
N PHE A 750 8.69 -4.29 -12.65
CA PHE A 750 9.29 -3.69 -13.84
C PHE A 750 9.93 -2.34 -13.55
N ILE A 751 9.36 -1.54 -12.66
CA ILE A 751 9.84 -0.17 -12.37
C ILE A 751 10.25 0.06 -10.92
N GLY A 752 10.11 -0.95 -10.05
CA GLY A 752 10.44 -0.89 -8.64
C GLY A 752 9.45 -0.04 -7.85
N GLU A 753 9.92 1.10 -7.34
CA GLU A 753 9.12 1.94 -6.45
C GLU A 753 8.03 2.74 -7.17
N THR A 754 6.81 2.63 -6.66
CA THR A 754 5.64 3.36 -7.14
C THR A 754 4.67 3.63 -5.98
N ALA A 755 3.59 4.38 -6.22
CA ALA A 755 2.56 4.63 -5.23
C ALA A 755 1.75 3.36 -4.94
N SER A 756 1.54 3.11 -3.65
CA SER A 756 0.94 1.89 -3.13
C SER A 756 0.00 2.20 -1.96
N ASP A 757 -0.99 3.08 -2.13
CA ASP A 757 -1.87 3.49 -1.02
C ASP A 757 -2.63 2.31 -0.38
N ASN A 758 -2.75 1.17 -1.09
CA ASN A 758 -3.17 -0.12 -0.50
C ASN A 758 -2.45 -0.43 0.83
N ARG A 759 -1.15 -0.11 0.90
CA ARG A 759 -0.29 -0.37 2.06
C ARG A 759 -0.58 0.51 3.27
N TYR A 760 -1.32 1.61 3.12
CA TYR A 760 -1.82 2.35 4.27
C TYR A 760 -2.89 1.58 5.05
N VAL A 761 -3.55 0.61 4.42
CA VAL A 761 -4.73 -0.08 4.97
C VAL A 761 -4.60 -1.60 5.06
N THR A 762 -3.41 -2.14 4.79
CA THR A 762 -3.02 -3.52 5.12
C THR A 762 -2.50 -3.54 6.56
N VAL A 763 -3.41 -3.54 7.54
CA VAL A 763 -3.11 -3.33 8.96
C VAL A 763 -3.29 -4.59 9.82
N ALA A 764 -3.92 -5.64 9.29
CA ALA A 764 -4.19 -6.87 10.03
C ALA A 764 -3.73 -8.11 9.26
N GLY A 765 -2.77 -8.84 9.85
CA GLY A 765 -2.17 -10.01 9.22
C GLY A 765 -0.87 -9.65 8.48
N ASP A 766 -0.11 -10.68 8.12
CA ASP A 766 1.11 -10.55 7.32
C ASP A 766 0.79 -10.96 5.88
N ASP A 767 -0.01 -10.13 5.21
CA ASP A 767 -0.46 -10.33 3.83
C ASP A 767 -0.67 -9.00 3.08
N LEU A 768 -1.18 -9.09 1.85
CA LEU A 768 -1.32 -7.96 0.92
C LEU A 768 -2.77 -7.46 0.78
N VAL A 769 -3.70 -8.03 1.56
CA VAL A 769 -5.12 -7.75 1.41
C VAL A 769 -5.50 -6.53 2.24
N PRO A 770 -6.19 -5.53 1.67
CA PRO A 770 -6.60 -4.36 2.43
C PRO A 770 -7.69 -4.69 3.46
N ASP A 771 -7.52 -4.20 4.68
CA ASP A 771 -8.48 -4.32 5.78
C ASP A 771 -9.49 -3.17 5.81
N LEU A 772 -9.17 -2.05 5.15
CA LEU A 772 -10.08 -0.91 4.97
C LEU A 772 -10.17 -0.57 3.49
N ALA A 773 -11.33 -0.09 3.05
CA ALA A 773 -11.50 0.41 1.70
C ALA A 773 -10.94 1.84 1.61
N ILE A 774 -9.86 2.02 0.84
CA ILE A 774 -9.19 3.32 0.68
C ILE A 774 -9.49 3.96 -0.68
N GLY A 775 -9.57 5.28 -0.71
CA GLY A 775 -9.53 6.07 -1.93
C GLY A 775 -8.89 7.44 -1.71
N ARG A 776 -8.49 8.11 -2.80
CA ARG A 776 -7.80 9.40 -2.79
C ARG A 776 -8.51 10.44 -3.64
N LEU A 777 -8.65 11.67 -3.13
CA LEU A 777 -8.93 12.87 -3.91
C LEU A 777 -7.59 13.62 -4.13
N PRO A 778 -6.93 13.47 -5.29
CA PRO A 778 -5.63 14.09 -5.59
C PRO A 778 -5.83 15.57 -5.95
N VAL A 779 -6.08 16.40 -4.94
CA VAL A 779 -6.37 17.83 -5.10
C VAL A 779 -5.18 18.66 -4.63
N GLN A 780 -4.83 19.69 -5.40
CA GLN A 780 -3.78 20.65 -5.05
C GLN A 780 -4.34 21.99 -4.55
N THR A 781 -5.64 22.24 -4.72
CA THR A 781 -6.30 23.49 -4.32
C THR A 781 -7.68 23.25 -3.71
N ALA A 782 -8.11 24.15 -2.82
CA ALA A 782 -9.46 24.10 -2.22
C ALA A 782 -10.58 24.21 -3.29
N ALA A 783 -10.31 24.87 -4.42
CA ALA A 783 -11.25 24.95 -5.53
C ALA A 783 -11.44 23.60 -6.23
N GLN A 784 -10.34 22.87 -6.50
CA GLN A 784 -10.40 21.50 -7.01
C GLN A 784 -11.14 20.57 -6.04
N ALA A 785 -10.84 20.65 -4.75
CA ALA A 785 -11.54 19.88 -3.71
C ALA A 785 -13.06 20.14 -3.73
N THR A 786 -13.45 21.42 -3.78
CA THR A 786 -14.87 21.82 -3.83
C THR A 786 -15.57 21.30 -5.09
N ALA A 787 -14.92 21.42 -6.26
CA ALA A 787 -15.48 20.95 -7.54
C ALA A 787 -15.70 19.43 -7.53
N LEU A 788 -14.72 18.68 -7.02
CA LEU A 788 -14.80 17.22 -6.95
C LEU A 788 -15.84 16.74 -5.93
N VAL A 789 -15.92 17.39 -4.76
CA VAL A 789 -16.98 17.13 -3.77
C VAL A 789 -18.36 17.39 -4.38
N ASN A 790 -18.55 18.52 -5.05
CA ASN A 790 -19.83 18.82 -5.71
C ASN A 790 -20.20 17.77 -6.77
N LYS A 791 -19.22 17.26 -7.51
CA LYS A 791 -19.41 16.19 -8.49
C LYS A 791 -19.89 14.89 -7.84
N ILE A 792 -19.24 14.46 -6.77
CA ILE A 792 -19.62 13.28 -5.98
C ILE A 792 -21.04 13.44 -5.42
N LEU A 793 -21.33 14.59 -4.81
CA LEU A 793 -22.65 14.88 -4.26
C LEU A 793 -23.74 14.94 -5.35
N ALA A 794 -23.43 15.49 -6.51
CA ALA A 794 -24.35 15.53 -7.64
C ALA A 794 -24.67 14.10 -8.11
N TYR A 795 -23.64 13.28 -8.33
CA TYR A 795 -23.78 11.88 -8.75
C TYR A 795 -24.71 11.08 -7.83
N GLU A 796 -24.53 11.16 -6.50
CA GLU A 796 -25.35 10.41 -5.54
C GLU A 796 -26.76 10.96 -5.31
N ARG A 797 -27.04 12.17 -5.79
CA ARG A 797 -28.38 12.78 -5.74
C ARG A 797 -29.18 12.50 -7.00
N GLU A 798 -28.54 12.00 -8.06
CA GLU A 798 -29.24 11.70 -9.30
C GLU A 798 -30.24 10.55 -9.13
N PRO A 799 -31.43 10.64 -9.75
CA PRO A 799 -32.38 9.53 -9.77
C PRO A 799 -31.75 8.29 -10.43
N THR A 800 -31.77 7.16 -9.75
CA THR A 800 -31.23 5.89 -10.27
C THR A 800 -32.16 5.22 -11.31
N THR A 801 -33.14 5.92 -11.86
CA THR A 801 -34.08 5.39 -12.86
C THR A 801 -33.79 5.88 -14.29
N GLN A 802 -32.72 6.66 -14.48
CA GLN A 802 -32.35 7.22 -15.78
C GLN A 802 -31.70 6.18 -16.70
N ASP A 803 -31.69 6.41 -18.01
CA ASP A 803 -31.16 5.44 -18.99
C ASP A 803 -29.63 5.29 -18.89
N TRP A 804 -28.92 6.39 -18.62
CA TRP A 804 -27.45 6.44 -18.61
C TRP A 804 -26.81 5.46 -17.61
N ASN A 805 -27.47 5.19 -16.48
CA ASN A 805 -26.92 4.33 -15.43
C ASN A 805 -27.08 2.84 -15.71
N ARG A 806 -27.65 2.49 -16.87
CA ARG A 806 -27.66 1.13 -17.44
C ARG A 806 -26.55 0.92 -18.46
N HIS A 807 -25.89 1.99 -18.92
CA HIS A 807 -24.89 1.92 -19.97
C HIS A 807 -23.49 1.70 -19.40
N LEU A 808 -22.79 0.70 -19.94
CA LEU A 808 -21.38 0.45 -19.71
C LEU A 808 -20.65 0.57 -21.05
N VAL A 809 -19.57 1.34 -21.08
CA VAL A 809 -18.77 1.56 -22.28
C VAL A 809 -17.50 0.73 -22.16
N PHE A 810 -17.25 -0.15 -23.11
CA PHE A 810 -16.08 -1.00 -23.19
C PHE A 810 -15.20 -0.54 -24.36
N VAL A 811 -14.07 0.06 -24.04
CA VAL A 811 -13.09 0.55 -25.00
C VAL A 811 -11.92 -0.43 -25.04
N ALA A 812 -11.46 -0.80 -26.24
CA ALA A 812 -10.29 -1.66 -26.37
C ALA A 812 -9.31 -1.13 -27.41
N ASP A 813 -8.02 -1.21 -27.06
CA ASP A 813 -6.90 -0.97 -27.95
C ASP A 813 -6.84 -2.02 -29.08
N ASN A 814 -5.98 -1.83 -30.08
CA ASN A 814 -5.81 -2.80 -31.15
C ASN A 814 -5.16 -4.09 -30.67
N SER A 815 -5.87 -5.21 -30.81
CA SER A 815 -5.28 -6.53 -30.56
C SER A 815 -4.32 -6.96 -31.67
N TYR A 816 -4.40 -6.34 -32.84
CA TYR A 816 -3.55 -6.65 -33.97
C TYR A 816 -2.97 -5.38 -34.59
N SER A 817 -1.65 -5.40 -34.78
CA SER A 817 -0.95 -4.31 -35.48
C SER A 817 -1.44 -4.18 -36.94
N PRO A 818 -1.17 -3.05 -37.63
CA PRO A 818 -1.46 -2.90 -39.05
C PRO A 818 -0.82 -3.99 -39.93
N SER A 819 0.27 -4.59 -39.46
CA SER A 819 0.96 -5.72 -40.10
C SER A 819 0.32 -7.08 -39.84
N ASN A 820 -0.85 -7.10 -39.20
CA ASN A 820 -1.63 -8.28 -38.88
C ASN A 820 -0.95 -9.22 -37.86
N ARG A 821 -0.14 -8.69 -36.96
CA ARG A 821 0.49 -9.44 -35.86
C ARG A 821 -0.26 -9.19 -34.56
N LEU A 822 -0.53 -10.25 -33.80
CA LEU A 822 -1.11 -10.16 -32.46
C LEU A 822 -0.19 -9.34 -31.57
N ASP A 823 -0.76 -8.47 -30.74
CA ASP A 823 -0.01 -7.73 -29.73
C ASP A 823 0.66 -8.70 -28.73
N SER A 824 1.89 -8.40 -28.34
CA SER A 824 2.63 -9.23 -27.37
C SER A 824 1.97 -9.25 -25.99
N ALA A 825 1.22 -8.20 -25.63
CA ALA A 825 0.49 -8.11 -24.36
C ALA A 825 -0.84 -8.89 -24.36
N GLY A 826 -1.31 -9.38 -25.53
CA GLY A 826 -2.47 -10.26 -25.64
C GLY A 826 -3.57 -9.78 -26.60
N ASP A 827 -4.71 -10.46 -26.56
CA ASP A 827 -5.90 -10.11 -27.35
C ASP A 827 -6.86 -9.27 -26.49
N PHE A 828 -6.67 -7.94 -26.51
CA PHE A 828 -7.47 -6.98 -25.75
C PHE A 828 -8.96 -7.06 -26.07
N TRP A 829 -9.33 -7.35 -27.33
CA TRP A 829 -10.73 -7.47 -27.73
C TRP A 829 -11.38 -8.69 -27.10
N ALA A 830 -10.67 -9.82 -27.04
CA ALA A 830 -11.19 -11.02 -26.40
C ALA A 830 -11.39 -10.84 -24.90
N LEU A 831 -10.46 -10.16 -24.22
CA LEU A 831 -10.62 -9.80 -22.80
C LEU A 831 -11.83 -8.88 -22.58
N SER A 832 -11.97 -7.85 -23.41
CA SER A 832 -13.09 -6.90 -23.33
C SER A 832 -14.44 -7.55 -23.65
N ASP A 833 -14.50 -8.42 -24.67
CA ASP A 833 -15.71 -9.16 -25.01
C ASP A 833 -16.10 -10.15 -23.89
N ASP A 834 -15.14 -10.76 -23.20
CA ASP A 834 -15.41 -11.68 -22.08
C ASP A 834 -16.16 -10.96 -20.95
N VAL A 835 -15.61 -9.84 -20.47
CA VAL A 835 -16.26 -9.06 -19.41
C VAL A 835 -17.58 -8.43 -19.86
N ALA A 836 -17.63 -7.87 -21.08
CA ALA A 836 -18.83 -7.21 -21.61
C ALA A 836 -20.01 -8.17 -21.80
N LEU A 837 -19.74 -9.44 -22.15
CA LEU A 837 -20.78 -10.41 -22.48
C LEU A 837 -21.13 -11.37 -21.33
N ASN A 838 -20.17 -11.68 -20.45
CA ASN A 838 -20.35 -12.69 -19.41
C ASN A 838 -20.53 -12.11 -18.00
N HIS A 839 -20.14 -10.85 -17.77
CA HIS A 839 -20.16 -10.22 -16.44
C HIS A 839 -21.15 -9.03 -16.34
N VAL A 840 -21.79 -8.64 -17.44
CA VAL A 840 -22.81 -7.59 -17.48
C VAL A 840 -24.20 -8.20 -17.69
N PRO A 841 -25.05 -8.30 -16.64
CA PRO A 841 -26.39 -8.88 -16.78
C PRO A 841 -27.41 -7.85 -17.30
N PRO A 842 -28.53 -8.28 -17.89
CA PRO A 842 -29.70 -7.41 -18.05
C PRO A 842 -30.16 -6.82 -16.71
N PRO A 843 -30.68 -5.57 -16.67
CA PRO A 843 -31.01 -4.67 -17.79
C PRO A 843 -29.85 -3.77 -18.23
N TYR A 844 -28.61 -4.04 -17.83
CA TYR A 844 -27.45 -3.25 -18.24
C TYR A 844 -27.07 -3.54 -19.70
N VAL A 845 -26.51 -2.54 -20.38
CA VAL A 845 -26.16 -2.59 -21.80
C VAL A 845 -24.68 -2.30 -21.96
N ALA A 846 -23.96 -3.25 -22.55
CA ALA A 846 -22.56 -3.10 -22.92
C ALA A 846 -22.43 -2.48 -24.33
N GLN A 847 -21.92 -1.25 -24.40
CA GLN A 847 -21.53 -0.59 -25.64
C GLN A 847 -20.04 -0.80 -25.88
N ARG A 848 -19.68 -1.47 -26.98
CA ARG A 848 -18.28 -1.73 -27.35
C ARG A 848 -17.73 -0.68 -28.33
N ILE A 849 -16.47 -0.31 -28.17
CA ILE A 849 -15.73 0.64 -29.01
C ILE A 849 -14.28 0.16 -29.13
N TYR A 850 -13.97 -0.60 -30.18
CA TYR A 850 -12.65 -1.21 -30.35
C TYR A 850 -11.91 -0.55 -31.52
N TYR A 851 -10.63 -0.24 -31.32
CA TYR A 851 -9.78 0.22 -32.41
C TYR A 851 -9.26 -0.97 -33.22
N ASP A 852 -9.52 -0.97 -34.54
CA ASP A 852 -9.11 -2.03 -35.46
C ASP A 852 -8.41 -1.45 -36.71
N PRO A 853 -7.08 -1.20 -36.65
CA PRO A 853 -6.33 -0.64 -37.78
C PRO A 853 -6.18 -1.62 -38.95
N SER A 854 -6.58 -2.89 -38.80
CA SER A 854 -6.48 -3.91 -39.84
C SER A 854 -7.85 -4.55 -40.03
N PRO A 855 -8.59 -4.28 -41.13
CA PRO A 855 -10.00 -4.62 -41.27
C PRO A 855 -10.26 -6.14 -41.47
N ARG A 856 -9.85 -6.96 -40.49
CA ARG A 856 -10.06 -8.40 -40.40
C ARG A 856 -11.53 -8.73 -40.29
N TYR A 857 -12.31 -7.82 -39.69
CA TYR A 857 -13.71 -8.01 -39.34
C TYR A 857 -14.59 -6.90 -39.93
N ALA A 858 -14.51 -6.70 -41.25
CA ALA A 858 -15.38 -5.77 -41.96
C ALA A 858 -16.87 -6.12 -41.69
N GLY A 859 -17.61 -5.20 -41.04
CA GLY A 859 -19.04 -5.34 -40.76
C GLY A 859 -19.45 -5.25 -39.28
N GLU A 860 -18.50 -5.28 -38.34
CA GLU A 860 -18.78 -5.06 -36.91
C GLU A 860 -18.82 -3.56 -36.60
N SER A 861 -20.01 -3.00 -36.32
CA SER A 861 -20.19 -1.54 -36.15
C SER A 861 -19.48 -0.94 -34.93
N TYR A 862 -19.02 -1.78 -34.00
CA TYR A 862 -18.25 -1.37 -32.82
C TYR A 862 -16.73 -1.37 -33.04
N LYS A 863 -16.25 -1.82 -34.22
CA LYS A 863 -14.83 -1.76 -34.60
C LYS A 863 -14.57 -0.58 -35.52
N TYR A 864 -13.65 0.29 -35.09
CA TYR A 864 -13.32 1.55 -35.76
C TYR A 864 -11.95 1.46 -36.42
N THR A 865 -11.88 1.79 -37.71
CA THR A 865 -10.66 1.61 -38.51
C THR A 865 -9.72 2.81 -38.50
N THR A 866 -10.13 3.93 -37.89
CA THR A 866 -9.33 5.14 -37.78
C THR A 866 -9.36 5.69 -36.36
N VAL A 867 -8.21 6.18 -35.90
CA VAL A 867 -8.05 6.80 -34.57
C VAL A 867 -9.08 7.90 -34.33
N ASP A 868 -9.30 8.80 -35.30
CA ASP A 868 -10.25 9.90 -35.17
C ASP A 868 -11.69 9.42 -34.98
N SER A 869 -12.10 8.37 -35.72
CA SER A 869 -13.43 7.79 -35.54
C SER A 869 -13.58 7.09 -34.18
N THR A 870 -12.53 6.44 -33.68
CA THR A 870 -12.52 5.82 -32.35
C THR A 870 -12.61 6.88 -31.26
N ARG A 871 -11.79 7.93 -31.30
CA ARG A 871 -11.82 9.06 -30.36
C ARG A 871 -13.20 9.71 -30.32
N ALA A 872 -13.77 9.99 -31.49
CA ALA A 872 -15.10 10.58 -31.59
C ALA A 872 -16.18 9.67 -30.96
N ALA A 873 -16.09 8.35 -31.16
CA ALA A 873 -16.99 7.39 -30.53
C ALA A 873 -16.83 7.35 -29.01
N ILE A 874 -15.60 7.35 -28.49
CA ILE A 874 -15.32 7.39 -27.04
C ILE A 874 -15.93 8.65 -26.42
N VAL A 875 -15.62 9.83 -26.97
CA VAL A 875 -16.15 11.12 -26.48
C VAL A 875 -17.68 11.14 -26.55
N ALA A 876 -18.27 10.65 -27.64
CA ALA A 876 -19.72 10.59 -27.78
C ALA A 876 -20.37 9.68 -26.73
N ALA A 877 -19.79 8.50 -26.46
CA ALA A 877 -20.31 7.55 -25.48
C ALA A 877 -20.23 8.09 -24.04
N ILE A 878 -19.12 8.75 -23.68
CA ILE A 878 -19.00 9.40 -22.37
C ILE A 878 -20.02 10.55 -22.26
N ASN A 879 -20.17 11.37 -23.31
CA ASN A 879 -21.12 12.48 -23.34
C ASN A 879 -22.58 12.05 -23.26
N SER A 880 -22.94 10.86 -23.76
CA SER A 880 -24.29 10.31 -23.60
C SER A 880 -24.59 9.81 -22.17
N GLY A 881 -23.57 9.72 -21.32
CA GLY A 881 -23.67 9.20 -19.96
C GLY A 881 -23.47 7.69 -19.90
N ALA A 882 -22.65 7.26 -18.96
CA ALA A 882 -22.34 5.87 -18.68
C ALA A 882 -22.14 5.68 -17.18
N LEU A 883 -22.49 4.50 -16.67
CA LEU A 883 -22.20 4.11 -15.30
C LEU A 883 -20.70 3.82 -15.13
N VAL A 884 -20.15 3.01 -16.04
CA VAL A 884 -18.75 2.58 -16.08
C VAL A 884 -18.20 2.78 -17.49
N VAL A 885 -16.98 3.30 -17.57
CA VAL A 885 -16.16 3.28 -18.79
C VAL A 885 -14.97 2.37 -18.53
N ASN A 886 -15.04 1.16 -19.04
CA ASN A 886 -13.96 0.18 -18.98
C ASN A 886 -13.03 0.36 -20.19
N TYR A 887 -11.72 0.27 -19.96
CA TYR A 887 -10.71 0.32 -21.01
C TYR A 887 -9.72 -0.82 -20.86
N ILE A 888 -9.45 -1.59 -21.91
CA ILE A 888 -8.42 -2.65 -21.92
C ILE A 888 -7.42 -2.36 -23.05
N GLY A 889 -6.15 -2.18 -22.70
CA GLY A 889 -5.10 -1.89 -23.67
C GLY A 889 -3.84 -1.30 -23.05
N HIS A 890 -2.96 -0.76 -23.88
CA HIS A 890 -1.76 -0.03 -23.43
C HIS A 890 -2.12 1.38 -22.95
N ALA A 891 -1.27 2.00 -22.14
CA ALA A 891 -1.38 3.40 -21.78
C ALA A 891 -0.04 3.95 -21.28
N ALA A 892 0.06 5.27 -21.39
CA ALA A 892 1.05 6.08 -20.69
C ALA A 892 0.32 6.96 -19.66
N PRO A 893 1.02 7.66 -18.76
CA PRO A 893 0.38 8.48 -17.72
C PRO A 893 -0.72 9.42 -18.21
N GLN A 894 -0.62 9.97 -19.43
CA GLN A 894 -1.54 11.00 -19.93
C GLN A 894 -2.47 10.54 -21.06
N PHE A 895 -2.37 9.28 -21.48
CA PHE A 895 -3.14 8.81 -22.63
C PHE A 895 -3.32 7.29 -22.73
N TRP A 896 -4.43 6.89 -23.32
CA TRP A 896 -4.71 5.49 -23.69
C TRP A 896 -4.14 5.16 -25.08
N ALA A 897 -3.52 3.98 -25.19
CA ALA A 897 -2.91 3.38 -26.39
C ALA A 897 -1.76 4.20 -27.01
N GLY A 898 -0.88 3.55 -27.76
CA GLY A 898 0.16 4.24 -28.53
C GLY A 898 -0.43 5.22 -29.56
N GLU A 899 -1.65 4.93 -30.03
CA GLU A 899 -2.44 5.74 -30.95
C GLU A 899 -3.17 6.89 -30.29
N ASN A 900 -3.07 7.02 -28.96
CA ASN A 900 -3.63 8.11 -28.19
C ASN A 900 -5.17 8.18 -28.28
N LEU A 901 -5.88 7.08 -27.98
CA LEU A 901 -7.33 6.95 -28.10
C LEU A 901 -8.13 7.82 -27.12
N LEU A 902 -7.55 8.17 -25.97
CA LEU A 902 -8.08 9.17 -25.03
C LEU A 902 -6.89 9.96 -24.46
N ARG A 903 -6.95 11.29 -24.53
CA ARG A 903 -5.95 12.22 -23.97
C ARG A 903 -6.66 13.40 -23.32
N PHE A 904 -5.89 14.33 -22.74
CA PHE A 904 -6.41 15.61 -22.25
C PHE A 904 -7.22 16.36 -23.31
N GLN A 905 -6.82 16.34 -24.59
CA GLN A 905 -7.58 16.99 -25.67
C GLN A 905 -9.00 16.42 -25.84
N GLU A 906 -9.14 15.10 -25.75
CA GLU A 906 -10.46 14.46 -25.79
C GLU A 906 -11.23 14.68 -24.48
N GLY A 907 -10.54 14.76 -23.34
CA GLY A 907 -11.11 15.17 -22.06
C GLY A 907 -11.65 16.61 -22.05
N ASP A 908 -10.95 17.55 -22.68
CA ASP A 908 -11.40 18.92 -22.93
C ASP A 908 -12.65 18.99 -23.81
N ALA A 909 -12.89 17.97 -24.63
CA ALA A 909 -14.07 17.83 -25.47
C ALA A 909 -15.29 17.22 -24.74
N LEU A 910 -15.11 16.71 -23.52
CA LEU A 910 -16.20 16.15 -22.73
C LEU A 910 -17.20 17.22 -22.29
N ARG A 911 -18.48 16.89 -22.41
CA ARG A 911 -19.65 17.70 -22.04
C ARG A 911 -20.66 16.85 -21.27
N ASN A 912 -20.23 15.71 -20.74
CA ASN A 912 -21.06 14.81 -19.96
C ASN A 912 -21.51 15.49 -18.66
N THR A 913 -22.77 15.29 -18.31
CA THR A 913 -23.35 15.73 -17.03
C THR A 913 -23.58 14.57 -16.07
N HIS A 914 -23.48 13.33 -16.58
CA HIS A 914 -23.42 12.10 -15.81
C HIS A 914 -21.98 11.61 -15.78
N PHE A 915 -21.45 11.35 -14.59
CA PHE A 915 -20.03 11.13 -14.37
C PHE A 915 -19.73 9.63 -14.23
N PRO A 916 -19.09 8.97 -15.22
CA PRO A 916 -18.77 7.55 -15.10
C PRO A 916 -17.71 7.29 -14.02
N VAL A 917 -17.70 6.06 -13.53
CA VAL A 917 -16.49 5.47 -12.95
C VAL A 917 -15.61 4.96 -14.08
N MET A 918 -14.37 5.41 -14.12
CA MET A 918 -13.37 4.92 -15.06
C MET A 918 -12.77 3.62 -14.50
N LEU A 919 -12.74 2.58 -15.34
CA LEU A 919 -12.20 1.27 -15.02
C LEU A 919 -11.14 0.87 -16.07
N PRO A 920 -10.00 1.58 -16.13
CA PRO A 920 -8.93 1.26 -17.06
C PRO A 920 -8.07 0.10 -16.56
N MET A 921 -8.10 -1.00 -17.29
CA MET A 921 -7.29 -2.20 -17.15
C MET A 921 -5.96 -2.06 -17.91
N THR A 922 -5.16 -1.09 -17.49
CA THR A 922 -3.96 -0.62 -18.20
C THR A 922 -2.85 -0.18 -17.24
N CYS A 923 -1.71 0.24 -17.79
CA CYS A 923 -0.55 0.72 -17.02
C CYS A 923 -0.60 2.25 -16.80
N TYR A 924 0.01 2.76 -15.74
CA TYR A 924 0.33 4.18 -15.47
C TYR A 924 -0.80 5.21 -15.48
N GLU A 925 -2.00 4.88 -15.93
CA GLU A 925 -3.07 5.86 -16.18
C GLU A 925 -3.47 6.64 -14.91
N GLY A 926 -3.23 6.05 -13.74
CA GLY A 926 -3.46 6.64 -12.43
C GLY A 926 -2.24 7.24 -11.75
N SER A 927 -1.06 7.31 -12.40
CA SER A 927 0.23 7.63 -11.75
C SER A 927 0.34 9.06 -11.22
N PHE A 928 -0.33 9.36 -10.11
CA PHE A 928 -0.40 10.68 -9.48
C PHE A 928 0.92 11.07 -8.79
N GLN A 929 1.80 10.10 -8.53
CA GLN A 929 3.03 10.28 -7.78
C GLN A 929 4.18 10.97 -8.52
N ILE A 930 3.97 11.42 -9.76
CA ILE A 930 5.01 12.02 -10.61
C ILE A 930 4.96 13.54 -10.49
N PRO A 931 5.98 14.20 -9.90
CA PRO A 931 5.98 15.65 -9.72
C PRO A 931 6.03 16.36 -11.08
N ALA A 932 5.29 17.45 -11.21
CA ALA A 932 5.08 18.23 -12.43
C ALA A 932 4.33 17.52 -13.56
N TRP A 933 3.73 16.35 -13.29
CA TRP A 933 3.01 15.55 -14.27
C TRP A 933 1.69 15.06 -13.73
N GLN A 934 0.61 15.66 -14.21
CA GLN A 934 -0.74 15.14 -13.98
C GLN A 934 -0.99 13.90 -14.83
N SER A 935 -1.57 12.86 -14.22
CA SER A 935 -2.06 11.65 -14.90
C SER A 935 -3.42 11.88 -15.60
N LEU A 936 -3.83 10.98 -16.49
CA LEU A 936 -5.13 11.02 -17.16
C LEU A 936 -6.27 10.83 -16.18
N ALA A 937 -6.11 9.93 -15.20
CA ALA A 937 -7.11 9.72 -14.16
C ALA A 937 -7.36 11.00 -13.36
N GLU A 938 -6.29 11.66 -12.88
CA GLU A 938 -6.39 12.93 -12.17
C GLU A 938 -7.03 14.01 -13.03
N TYR A 939 -6.56 14.15 -14.28
CA TYR A 939 -7.07 15.15 -15.20
C TYR A 939 -8.59 15.00 -15.41
N LEU A 940 -9.08 13.78 -15.66
CA LEU A 940 -10.51 13.50 -15.86
C LEU A 940 -11.34 13.67 -14.58
N LEU A 941 -10.77 13.33 -13.42
CA LEU A 941 -11.40 13.47 -12.12
C LEU A 941 -11.56 14.95 -11.73
N LEU A 942 -10.55 15.78 -12.01
CA LEU A 942 -10.48 17.17 -11.59
C LEU A 942 -11.19 18.16 -12.53
N GLN A 943 -11.73 17.71 -13.66
CA GLN A 943 -12.53 18.58 -14.53
C GLN A 943 -13.80 19.05 -13.81
N ASP A 944 -14.01 20.37 -13.72
CA ASP A 944 -15.21 20.93 -13.09
C ASP A 944 -16.48 20.62 -13.92
N GLY A 945 -17.47 20.01 -13.28
CA GLY A 945 -18.78 19.71 -13.87
C GLY A 945 -18.80 18.74 -15.05
N ARG A 946 -17.70 18.03 -15.35
CA ARG A 946 -17.58 17.02 -16.43
C ARG A 946 -16.54 15.95 -16.08
N GLY A 947 -16.27 15.01 -16.99
CA GLY A 947 -15.26 13.98 -16.77
C GLY A 947 -15.77 12.87 -15.86
N ALA A 948 -14.93 12.35 -14.96
CA ALA A 948 -15.23 11.17 -14.15
C ALA A 948 -15.59 11.53 -12.69
N VAL A 949 -16.33 10.64 -12.01
CA VAL A 949 -16.58 10.73 -10.55
C VAL A 949 -15.53 9.99 -9.74
N ALA A 950 -14.93 8.95 -10.34
CA ALA A 950 -13.86 8.16 -9.76
C ALA A 950 -13.10 7.39 -10.86
N SER A 951 -11.90 6.93 -10.54
CA SER A 951 -11.08 6.06 -11.39
C SER A 951 -10.43 4.96 -10.56
N PHE A 952 -10.52 3.70 -10.99
CA PHE A 952 -9.76 2.60 -10.40
C PHE A 952 -8.63 2.22 -11.36
N SER A 953 -7.43 2.75 -11.09
CA SER A 953 -6.35 2.86 -12.07
C SER A 953 -5.00 2.43 -11.50
N ALA A 954 -4.10 2.01 -12.38
CA ALA A 954 -2.73 1.64 -12.01
C ALA A 954 -1.79 2.86 -11.96
N ASP A 955 -1.01 2.95 -10.88
CA ASP A 955 0.13 3.85 -10.74
C ASP A 955 1.43 3.25 -11.33
N GLY A 956 1.44 1.93 -11.54
CA GLY A 956 2.57 1.16 -12.04
C GLY A 956 2.34 0.51 -13.40
N LEU A 957 3.28 -0.35 -13.79
CA LEU A 957 3.13 -1.28 -14.89
C LEU A 957 2.32 -2.50 -14.45
N GLY A 958 1.85 -3.25 -15.45
CA GLY A 958 1.07 -4.44 -15.23
C GLY A 958 0.95 -5.27 -16.50
N VAL A 959 0.33 -6.43 -16.37
CA VAL A 959 0.07 -7.34 -17.49
C VAL A 959 -1.42 -7.57 -17.67
N ALA A 960 -1.84 -7.76 -18.92
CA ALA A 960 -3.25 -7.90 -19.28
C ALA A 960 -3.97 -9.04 -18.50
N THR A 961 -3.28 -10.15 -18.23
CA THR A 961 -3.85 -11.27 -17.45
C THR A 961 -4.08 -10.92 -15.99
N GLY A 962 -3.24 -10.07 -15.40
CA GLY A 962 -3.45 -9.57 -14.03
C GLY A 962 -4.62 -8.59 -13.98
N HIS A 963 -4.69 -7.68 -14.96
CA HIS A 963 -5.80 -6.73 -15.08
C HIS A 963 -7.15 -7.44 -15.30
N ASP A 964 -7.19 -8.51 -16.09
CA ASP A 964 -8.41 -9.32 -16.30
C ASP A 964 -9.02 -9.84 -15.00
N TYR A 965 -8.20 -10.28 -14.03
CA TYR A 965 -8.72 -10.67 -12.71
C TYR A 965 -9.31 -9.50 -11.93
N LEU A 966 -8.71 -8.32 -12.01
CA LEU A 966 -9.24 -7.13 -11.36
C LEU A 966 -10.58 -6.72 -12.02
N ASP A 967 -10.64 -6.72 -13.35
CA ASP A 967 -11.83 -6.33 -14.12
C ASP A 967 -13.04 -7.22 -13.80
N ARG A 968 -12.86 -8.54 -13.91
CA ARG A 968 -13.90 -9.53 -13.56
C ARG A 968 -14.33 -9.37 -12.11
N GLY A 969 -13.37 -9.23 -11.20
CA GLY A 969 -13.67 -9.06 -9.78
C GLY A 969 -14.43 -7.78 -9.47
N PHE A 970 -14.16 -6.69 -10.20
CA PHE A 970 -14.88 -5.44 -10.09
C PHE A 970 -16.32 -5.59 -10.60
N LEU A 971 -16.51 -6.12 -11.81
CA LEU A 971 -17.83 -6.27 -12.42
C LEU A 971 -18.70 -7.31 -11.70
N ASP A 972 -18.11 -8.42 -11.23
CA ASP A 972 -18.81 -9.42 -10.42
C ASP A 972 -19.19 -8.86 -9.06
N GLY A 973 -18.27 -8.13 -8.42
CA GLY A 973 -18.55 -7.38 -7.19
C GLY A 973 -19.77 -6.47 -7.36
N LEU A 974 -19.85 -5.76 -8.48
CA LEU A 974 -20.94 -4.83 -8.79
C LEU A 974 -22.26 -5.54 -9.10
N PHE A 975 -22.25 -6.51 -10.01
CA PHE A 975 -23.46 -7.05 -10.62
C PHE A 975 -23.93 -8.37 -10.00
N GLN A 976 -23.01 -9.30 -9.76
CA GLN A 976 -23.34 -10.62 -9.21
C GLN A 976 -23.49 -10.54 -7.69
N GLU A 977 -22.56 -9.87 -7.03
CA GLU A 977 -22.46 -9.77 -5.58
C GLU A 977 -23.18 -8.53 -5.02
N ARG A 978 -23.56 -7.60 -5.90
CA ARG A 978 -24.36 -6.40 -5.60
C ARG A 978 -23.74 -5.49 -4.54
N LEU A 979 -22.41 -5.43 -4.48
CA LEU A 979 -21.68 -4.45 -3.69
C LEU A 979 -21.98 -3.05 -4.25
N ARG A 980 -22.45 -2.14 -3.38
CA ARG A 980 -22.93 -0.81 -3.79
C ARG A 980 -21.90 0.30 -3.64
N ARG A 981 -20.92 0.12 -2.74
CA ARG A 981 -19.91 1.13 -2.44
C ARG A 981 -18.63 0.84 -3.19
N LEU A 982 -18.14 1.84 -3.92
CA LEU A 982 -17.04 1.70 -4.86
C LEU A 982 -15.76 1.14 -4.21
N GLY A 983 -15.43 1.58 -2.99
CA GLY A 983 -14.27 1.07 -2.27
C GLY A 983 -14.36 -0.43 -1.95
N LEU A 984 -15.55 -0.96 -1.65
CA LEU A 984 -15.73 -2.40 -1.43
C LEU A 984 -15.64 -3.19 -2.74
N VAL A 985 -16.12 -2.61 -3.84
CA VAL A 985 -15.98 -3.19 -5.18
C VAL A 985 -14.49 -3.27 -5.56
N ALA A 986 -13.71 -2.22 -5.28
CA ALA A 986 -12.26 -2.22 -5.48
C ALA A 986 -11.54 -3.27 -4.59
N VAL A 987 -11.91 -3.40 -3.32
CA VAL A 987 -11.41 -4.47 -2.44
C VAL A 987 -11.75 -5.85 -3.00
N ARG A 988 -12.97 -6.04 -3.50
CA ARG A 988 -13.41 -7.31 -4.10
C ARG A 988 -12.65 -7.65 -5.38
N ALA A 989 -12.35 -6.65 -6.20
CA ALA A 989 -11.50 -6.78 -7.38
C ALA A 989 -10.10 -7.27 -7.00
N LYS A 990 -9.47 -6.62 -6.02
CA LYS A 990 -8.17 -7.03 -5.46
C LYS A 990 -8.20 -8.45 -4.89
N LEU A 991 -9.25 -8.81 -4.14
CA LEU A 991 -9.44 -10.17 -3.65
C LEU A 991 -9.58 -11.17 -4.79
N ASN A 992 -10.28 -10.82 -5.88
CA ASN A 992 -10.40 -11.72 -7.03
C ASN A 992 -9.03 -12.06 -7.62
N LEU A 993 -8.18 -11.04 -7.81
CA LEU A 993 -6.80 -11.21 -8.23
C LEU A 993 -6.02 -12.08 -7.24
N TYR A 994 -6.01 -11.72 -5.95
CA TYR A 994 -5.27 -12.45 -4.91
C TYR A 994 -5.62 -13.95 -4.88
N ILE A 995 -6.90 -14.27 -5.03
CA ILE A 995 -7.42 -15.63 -4.96
C ILE A 995 -7.07 -16.39 -6.24
N ASN A 996 -7.40 -15.82 -7.40
CA ASN A 996 -7.50 -16.56 -8.65
C ASN A 996 -6.21 -16.52 -9.50
N SER A 997 -5.29 -15.58 -9.24
CA SER A 997 -4.05 -15.47 -10.03
C SER A 997 -3.03 -16.58 -9.78
N GLY A 998 -3.26 -17.42 -8.76
CA GLY A 998 -2.30 -18.42 -8.32
C GLY A 998 -0.96 -17.80 -7.88
N GLY A 999 -1.00 -16.63 -7.26
CA GLY A 999 0.19 -15.93 -6.76
C GLY A 999 0.98 -15.18 -7.83
N THR A 1000 0.40 -14.96 -9.01
CA THR A 1000 1.01 -14.14 -10.07
C THR A 1000 0.41 -12.73 -10.07
N SER A 1001 1.14 -11.74 -10.59
CA SER A 1001 0.68 -10.35 -10.71
C SER A 1001 0.17 -9.72 -9.39
N LEU A 1002 0.67 -10.18 -8.24
CA LEU A 1002 0.22 -9.69 -6.92
C LEU A 1002 0.65 -8.24 -6.65
N ASP A 1003 1.61 -7.71 -7.40
CA ASP A 1003 1.99 -6.30 -7.44
C ASP A 1003 0.79 -5.39 -7.71
N LEU A 1004 -0.17 -5.85 -8.52
CA LEU A 1004 -1.37 -5.08 -8.85
C LEU A 1004 -2.32 -4.85 -7.66
N LEU A 1005 -2.17 -5.60 -6.56
CA LEU A 1005 -2.88 -5.29 -5.31
C LEU A 1005 -2.46 -3.93 -4.75
N ASP A 1006 -1.20 -3.56 -4.96
CA ASP A 1006 -0.62 -2.32 -4.48
C ASP A 1006 -0.66 -1.21 -5.52
N THR A 1007 -0.38 -1.53 -6.80
CA THR A 1007 -0.30 -0.52 -7.85
C THR A 1007 -1.65 -0.03 -8.34
N TYR A 1008 -2.75 -0.75 -8.12
CA TYR A 1008 -4.10 -0.23 -8.40
C TYR A 1008 -4.67 0.56 -7.22
N ASN A 1009 -4.91 1.85 -7.45
CA ASN A 1009 -5.48 2.76 -6.48
C ASN A 1009 -6.84 3.30 -6.95
N LEU A 1010 -7.72 3.59 -5.98
CA LEU A 1010 -9.01 4.23 -6.23
C LEU A 1010 -8.83 5.75 -6.09
N LEU A 1011 -8.79 6.46 -7.21
CA LEU A 1011 -8.90 7.92 -7.22
C LEU A 1011 -10.37 8.32 -7.18
N GLY A 1012 -10.87 8.62 -5.99
CA GLY A 1012 -12.28 8.90 -5.71
C GLY A 1012 -12.65 8.61 -4.25
N ASP A 1013 -13.92 8.82 -3.90
CA ASP A 1013 -14.43 8.49 -2.57
C ASP A 1013 -14.73 6.99 -2.44
N PRO A 1014 -14.09 6.25 -1.51
CA PRO A 1014 -14.34 4.82 -1.34
C PRO A 1014 -15.74 4.51 -0.80
N ALA A 1015 -16.43 5.49 -0.19
CA ALA A 1015 -17.80 5.35 0.26
C ALA A 1015 -18.83 5.80 -0.79
N LEU A 1016 -18.39 6.16 -2.01
CA LEU A 1016 -19.28 6.48 -3.13
C LEU A 1016 -20.25 5.32 -3.39
N GLU A 1017 -21.54 5.61 -3.32
CA GLU A 1017 -22.59 4.68 -3.71
C GLU A 1017 -22.82 4.79 -5.21
N LEU A 1018 -22.55 3.69 -5.94
CA LEU A 1018 -22.76 3.64 -7.38
C LEU A 1018 -24.24 3.85 -7.71
N ALA A 1019 -24.52 4.71 -8.70
CA ALA A 1019 -25.87 5.11 -9.12
C ALA A 1019 -26.63 4.02 -9.89
N MET A 1020 -26.49 2.78 -9.44
CA MET A 1020 -27.09 1.58 -10.00
C MET A 1020 -28.62 1.65 -9.93
N PRO A 1021 -29.34 1.26 -10.99
CA PRO A 1021 -30.79 1.27 -10.97
C PRO A 1021 -31.41 0.51 -9.80
N LYS A 1022 -32.32 1.18 -9.10
CA LYS A 1022 -33.27 0.50 -8.22
C LYS A 1022 -34.23 -0.25 -9.13
N LEU A 1023 -34.27 -1.58 -9.00
CA LEU A 1023 -35.26 -2.39 -9.71
C LEU A 1023 -36.63 -2.06 -9.10
N VAL A 1024 -37.45 -1.31 -9.84
CA VAL A 1024 -38.83 -0.97 -9.48
C VAL A 1024 -39.75 -1.92 -10.25
N TYR A 1025 -40.60 -2.64 -9.53
CA TYR A 1025 -41.62 -3.51 -10.12
C TYR A 1025 -43.01 -3.00 -9.76
N ASP A 1026 -43.90 -2.93 -10.75
CA ASP A 1026 -45.32 -2.64 -10.54
C ASP A 1026 -46.03 -3.92 -10.11
N PHE A 1027 -46.70 -3.87 -8.95
CA PHE A 1027 -47.63 -4.92 -8.55
C PHE A 1027 -48.81 -4.97 -9.53
N ASP A 1028 -49.25 -6.16 -9.90
CA ASP A 1028 -50.47 -6.31 -10.69
C ASP A 1028 -51.73 -5.91 -9.87
N ALA A 1029 -52.91 -5.94 -10.51
CA ALA A 1029 -54.17 -5.56 -9.87
C ALA A 1029 -54.56 -6.43 -8.64
N ASN A 1030 -53.85 -7.54 -8.42
CA ASN A 1030 -54.02 -8.45 -7.29
C ASN A 1030 -52.89 -8.35 -6.25
N GLY A 1031 -51.91 -7.47 -6.45
CA GLY A 1031 -50.76 -7.34 -5.55
C GLY A 1031 -49.65 -8.37 -5.80
N GLN A 1032 -49.60 -9.02 -6.97
CA GLN A 1032 -48.58 -10.01 -7.31
C GLN A 1032 -47.48 -9.44 -8.21
N VAL A 1033 -46.25 -9.91 -8.03
CA VAL A 1033 -45.08 -9.66 -8.88
C VAL A 1033 -44.50 -11.01 -9.30
N ASP A 1034 -44.16 -11.19 -10.58
CA ASP A 1034 -43.48 -12.39 -11.07
C ASP A 1034 -42.00 -12.35 -10.64
N VAL A 1035 -41.72 -12.94 -9.48
CA VAL A 1035 -40.40 -12.96 -8.83
C VAL A 1035 -39.59 -14.18 -9.26
N GLY A 1036 -39.12 -14.18 -10.51
CA GLY A 1036 -38.02 -15.07 -10.93
C GLY A 1036 -36.71 -14.62 -10.29
N ASP A 1037 -36.30 -15.28 -9.20
CA ASP A 1037 -35.01 -15.18 -8.50
C ASP A 1037 -34.58 -13.76 -8.02
N ILE A 1038 -35.40 -13.07 -7.20
CA ILE A 1038 -35.06 -11.74 -6.66
C ILE A 1038 -35.42 -11.58 -5.17
N GLN A 1039 -34.50 -10.97 -4.40
CA GLN A 1039 -34.59 -10.73 -2.94
C GLN A 1039 -34.93 -9.29 -2.51
N ILE A 1040 -35.00 -8.28 -3.40
CA ILE A 1040 -35.36 -6.89 -3.00
C ILE A 1040 -36.39 -6.30 -3.97
N ILE A 1041 -37.52 -5.84 -3.43
CA ILE A 1041 -38.61 -5.17 -4.16
C ILE A 1041 -38.73 -3.74 -3.63
N ALA A 1042 -38.65 -2.75 -4.52
CA ALA A 1042 -39.19 -1.41 -4.26
C ALA A 1042 -40.48 -1.27 -5.08
N GLY A 1043 -41.60 -0.94 -4.43
CA GLY A 1043 -42.90 -0.86 -5.08
C GLY A 1043 -43.67 0.40 -4.71
N ARG A 1044 -44.52 0.87 -5.65
CA ARG A 1044 -45.38 2.03 -5.48
C ARG A 1044 -46.83 1.57 -5.28
N TRP A 1045 -47.45 1.96 -4.18
CA TRP A 1045 -48.82 1.55 -3.84
C TRP A 1045 -49.85 2.48 -4.50
N HIS A 1046 -50.82 1.91 -5.23
CA HIS A 1046 -51.76 2.69 -6.06
C HIS A 1046 -53.23 2.71 -5.55
N GLN A 1047 -53.54 2.24 -4.33
CA GLN A 1047 -54.90 2.25 -3.78
C GLN A 1047 -55.15 3.26 -2.66
N ALA A 1048 -56.42 3.68 -2.50
CA ALA A 1048 -56.91 4.70 -1.57
C ALA A 1048 -57.12 4.21 -0.10
N ALA A 1049 -56.55 3.06 0.28
CA ALA A 1049 -56.60 2.54 1.65
C ALA A 1049 -55.23 2.70 2.33
N GLU A 1050 -55.22 2.94 3.64
CA GLU A 1050 -53.99 3.15 4.42
C GLU A 1050 -53.00 1.97 4.25
N PRO A 1051 -51.73 2.25 3.93
CA PRO A 1051 -50.71 1.24 3.70
C PRO A 1051 -50.35 0.50 5.00
N PRO A 1052 -50.15 -0.83 4.97
CA PRO A 1052 -49.80 -1.62 6.16
C PRO A 1052 -48.33 -1.47 6.64
N TYR A 1053 -47.56 -0.55 6.06
CA TYR A 1053 -46.12 -0.34 6.33
C TYR A 1053 -45.77 1.15 6.40
N ASP A 1054 -44.62 1.47 7.00
CA ASP A 1054 -44.11 2.85 7.08
C ASP A 1054 -43.78 3.36 5.67
N VAL A 1055 -44.47 4.41 5.25
CA VAL A 1055 -44.34 5.00 3.92
C VAL A 1055 -43.56 6.29 4.09
N ASP A 1056 -42.47 6.41 3.34
CA ASP A 1056 -41.73 7.68 3.29
C ASP A 1056 -42.60 8.79 2.67
N GLY A 1057 -42.21 10.06 2.88
CA GLY A 1057 -43.03 11.23 2.55
C GLY A 1057 -43.45 11.38 1.08
N ASP A 1058 -42.95 10.51 0.20
CA ASP A 1058 -43.21 10.45 -1.23
C ASP A 1058 -44.08 9.25 -1.68
N GLY A 1059 -44.53 8.39 -0.75
CA GLY A 1059 -45.46 7.30 -1.06
C GLY A 1059 -44.83 5.94 -1.42
N TRP A 1060 -43.56 5.71 -1.08
CA TRP A 1060 -42.84 4.47 -1.39
C TRP A 1060 -42.79 3.51 -0.20
N VAL A 1061 -42.81 2.21 -0.49
CA VAL A 1061 -42.60 1.16 0.51
C VAL A 1061 -41.27 0.47 0.18
N SER A 1062 -40.34 0.50 1.14
CA SER A 1062 -39.09 -0.26 1.06
C SER A 1062 -39.27 -1.59 1.78
N VAL A 1063 -39.23 -2.72 1.08
CA VAL A 1063 -39.29 -4.05 1.72
C VAL A 1063 -37.91 -4.70 1.73
N VAL A 1064 -37.50 -5.17 2.91
CA VAL A 1064 -36.25 -5.85 3.21
C VAL A 1064 -36.30 -7.31 2.70
N ASP A 1065 -35.11 -7.82 2.36
CA ASP A 1065 -34.76 -9.20 2.03
C ASP A 1065 -35.83 -10.27 2.39
N ILE A 1066 -36.35 -10.96 1.37
CA ILE A 1066 -37.36 -12.02 1.53
C ILE A 1066 -36.90 -13.18 2.46
N THR A 1067 -35.59 -13.31 2.65
CA THR A 1067 -34.99 -14.31 3.54
C THR A 1067 -35.18 -13.95 5.03
N GLU A 1068 -35.26 -12.67 5.39
CA GLU A 1068 -35.61 -12.24 6.76
C GLU A 1068 -37.12 -12.39 7.05
N VAL A 1069 -37.97 -12.22 6.03
CA VAL A 1069 -39.42 -12.41 6.14
C VAL A 1069 -39.75 -13.88 6.44
N ALA A 1070 -39.06 -14.82 5.80
CA ALA A 1070 -39.24 -16.25 6.04
C ALA A 1070 -38.80 -16.72 7.44
N ALA A 1071 -37.85 -16.02 8.08
CA ALA A 1071 -37.40 -16.34 9.43
C ALA A 1071 -38.36 -15.85 10.54
N HIS A 1072 -39.19 -14.85 10.25
CA HIS A 1072 -40.15 -14.28 11.21
C HIS A 1072 -41.56 -14.87 11.12
N PHE A 1073 -41.95 -15.44 9.97
CA PHE A 1073 -43.29 -15.95 9.75
C PHE A 1073 -43.27 -17.44 9.42
N GLY A 1074 -43.81 -18.24 10.33
CA GLY A 1074 -43.97 -19.68 10.14
C GLY A 1074 -44.87 -20.02 8.94
N GLN A 1075 -44.41 -21.01 8.17
CA GLN A 1075 -45.12 -21.88 7.19
C GLN A 1075 -46.34 -21.29 6.48
N TRP A 1076 -46.19 -20.97 5.19
CA TRP A 1076 -47.30 -20.81 4.26
C TRP A 1076 -47.48 -22.08 3.42
N GLU A 1077 -48.74 -22.41 3.08
CA GLU A 1077 -49.08 -23.44 2.08
C GLU A 1077 -49.28 -22.80 0.70
N PRO A 1078 -49.12 -23.55 -0.42
CA PRO A 1078 -49.15 -22.98 -1.76
C PRO A 1078 -50.56 -22.46 -2.13
N GLY A 1079 -50.68 -21.15 -2.34
CA GLY A 1079 -51.89 -20.48 -2.84
C GLY A 1079 -52.22 -19.15 -2.18
N ASP A 1080 -51.27 -18.60 -1.44
CA ASP A 1080 -51.47 -17.59 -0.42
C ASP A 1080 -50.45 -16.46 -0.69
#